data_AF-A0A815CIH0-F1
#
_entry.id   AF-A0A815CIH0-F1
#
_cell.length_a   1.000
_cell.length_b   1.000
_cell.length_c   1.000
_cell.angle_alpha   90.00
_cell.angle_beta   90.00
_cell.angle_gamma   90.00
#
_symmetry.space_group_name_H-M   'P 1'
#
loop_
_entity.id
_entity.type
_entity.pdbx_description
1 polymer ?
#
loop_
_entity_poly.entity_id
_entity_poly.type
_entity_poly.pdbx_seq_one_letter_code
_entity_poly.pdbx_strand_id
1 'polypeptide(L)'
;MDKINSVNSDNCFEKQPNELVLPDETVYQKPSIEMLKRDIIMRNRSQLLHVRNIAHRNAMLYSYLFQRLFDFEEPGLTYILLHNAADVTGGRGMLNGSGIFFDTNKYYPHWYKNFFNKTIPLFGPYAWRADDFYDAFNWKNEWTNQTIQQEDIGAGRFHQYTSRYNRGNEWYRKWLPDEKRNIKKKQGHSSNSTMTSPNLTDDKNEKKAKSQRRLINENKNDTVHDNDIDDDDDDDDAMKKRKGVHTVQLLLAERMYKLYEMPQIFEFLGPPHPEDPLGPTIWTRPYFDCGRSNKWIISAVAPIVDIYPRHTAYRHFQSMRNLAVAVADADFIMMDINQCPETDQITVQSKQTNLFAGTDKCKPTTRCEPLFGFGFRRGGYQCLCQPGYRYPPYQDGPFKGYIIEKATQEEYVNNFDCIKVELYQLYPQYFLQSYFGLFPPRTRRSADYNSDLSNSSVYNNLSKNSRLPLLIDSVSKVNIITTLLATSSSIFESYIYPILALSCHFITKFLSSKQEDHIEKRRSKRATDEYPTRIASIMQLYNHLNYNPHICEFMTEDLLTMPGDVLHDADIQFESQARLALTLSHFLSSFYQIVNSDEDFPMRKAEVDLTDEQLIGEVLAAVASDHKVVGVGIFFDRGKFRNYRLPYFGPYAFRIENDINRKYAVVDWAGLPDGYENEIWFRTMKARWATNGDRSQLTEYWLKLFIRADYFGSALVPHESGFPLYFHAPELKHGQWFPPRFQCSQNHTLPRQWIVTYAVPFFGLDTLGINIEFKGVVRIDTYLSYLDINQCSMSHYVPNAFKGSDHCDYQSTLCEPIFGRGFLLGKYKCRCRPGYEYPFLDQNDFFLGDVLDTQWDILLSNTSRISSYDILKCRIAIASSIKPISFILLLSSISFAILLST
;
A
#
# COMPACT_ATOMS: atom_id res chain seq x y z
N MET A 1 -25.50 8.21 -8.63
CA MET A 1 -25.30 7.26 -9.75
C MET A 1 -25.67 7.93 -11.06
N ASP A 2 -26.90 8.37 -11.25
CA ASP A 2 -27.44 8.93 -12.50
C ASP A 2 -26.53 9.99 -13.16
N LYS A 3 -25.91 10.89 -12.37
CA LYS A 3 -24.91 11.86 -12.86
C LYS A 3 -23.73 11.23 -13.60
N ILE A 4 -23.19 10.12 -13.10
CA ILE A 4 -22.11 9.34 -13.74
C ILE A 4 -22.59 8.74 -15.06
N ASN A 5 -23.78 8.12 -15.04
CA ASN A 5 -24.40 7.51 -16.22
C ASN A 5 -24.83 8.54 -17.28
N SER A 6 -24.98 9.81 -16.91
CA SER A 6 -25.40 10.90 -17.80
C SER A 6 -24.25 11.55 -18.59
N VAL A 7 -23.00 11.17 -18.32
CA VAL A 7 -21.79 11.71 -18.95
C VAL A 7 -21.05 10.60 -19.67
N ASN A 8 -20.75 10.82 -20.95
CA ASN A 8 -19.93 9.91 -21.78
C ASN A 8 -18.90 10.71 -22.60
N SER A 9 -18.06 10.01 -23.37
CA SER A 9 -17.06 10.58 -24.28
C SER A 9 -17.62 11.67 -25.22
N ASP A 10 -18.85 11.47 -25.68
CA ASP A 10 -19.41 12.24 -26.80
C ASP A 10 -20.08 13.52 -26.28
N ASN A 11 -20.84 13.41 -25.19
CA ASN A 11 -21.57 14.53 -24.62
C ASN A 11 -20.73 15.40 -23.67
N CYS A 12 -19.59 14.91 -23.17
CA CYS A 12 -18.82 15.62 -22.14
C CYS A 12 -18.29 16.99 -22.60
N PHE A 13 -18.19 17.22 -23.91
CA PHE A 13 -17.80 18.52 -24.45
C PHE A 13 -18.88 19.60 -24.25
N GLU A 14 -20.15 19.23 -24.32
CA GLU A 14 -21.31 20.12 -24.15
C GLU A 14 -21.65 20.40 -22.67
N LYS A 15 -21.26 19.48 -21.77
CA LYS A 15 -21.52 19.58 -20.33
C LYS A 15 -20.76 20.72 -19.65
N GLN A 16 -21.42 21.37 -18.69
CA GLN A 16 -20.80 22.39 -17.85
C GLN A 16 -19.74 21.76 -16.90
N PRO A 17 -18.68 22.51 -16.51
CA PRO A 17 -17.66 21.98 -15.60
C PRO A 17 -18.21 21.43 -14.28
N ASN A 18 -19.30 21.98 -13.75
CA ASN A 18 -19.95 21.49 -12.52
C ASN A 18 -20.71 20.16 -12.71
N GLU A 19 -21.07 19.81 -13.95
CA GLU A 19 -21.72 18.53 -14.28
C GLU A 19 -20.68 17.40 -14.43
N LEU A 20 -19.43 17.75 -14.77
CA LEU A 20 -18.31 16.83 -14.94
C LEU A 20 -17.52 16.56 -13.66
N VAL A 21 -17.98 17.04 -12.50
CA VAL A 21 -17.28 16.91 -11.20
C VAL A 21 -18.25 16.43 -10.10
N LEU A 22 -17.80 15.53 -9.24
CA LEU A 22 -18.57 15.00 -8.10
C LEU A 22 -18.29 15.78 -6.80
N PRO A 23 -19.16 15.68 -5.77
CA PRO A 23 -18.86 16.16 -4.43
C PRO A 23 -17.61 15.48 -3.86
N ASP A 24 -16.82 16.22 -3.07
CA ASP A 24 -15.58 15.70 -2.47
C ASP A 24 -15.84 14.50 -1.52
N GLU A 25 -17.01 14.51 -0.91
CA GLU A 25 -17.60 13.55 0.03
C GLU A 25 -17.96 12.18 -0.60
N THR A 26 -17.83 12.05 -1.93
CA THR A 26 -18.08 10.77 -2.63
C THR A 26 -16.99 9.73 -2.40
N VAL A 27 -15.83 10.13 -1.88
CA VAL A 27 -14.66 9.26 -1.68
C VAL A 27 -14.36 9.20 -0.18
N TYR A 28 -14.92 8.17 0.47
CA TYR A 28 -14.71 7.92 1.89
C TYR A 28 -13.28 7.46 2.19
N GLN A 29 -12.70 8.00 3.26
CA GLN A 29 -11.38 7.63 3.80
C GLN A 29 -10.24 7.75 2.77
N LYS A 30 -10.00 8.97 2.31
CA LYS A 30 -8.85 9.35 1.47
C LYS A 30 -7.56 9.18 2.28
N PRO A 31 -6.56 8.40 1.80
CA PRO A 31 -5.31 8.19 2.55
C PRO A 31 -4.57 9.51 2.82
N SER A 32 -4.54 9.93 4.08
CA SER A 32 -3.60 10.94 4.59
C SER A 32 -2.32 10.27 5.09
N ILE A 33 -1.27 11.05 5.36
CA ILE A 33 -0.01 10.50 5.92
C ILE A 33 -0.03 10.40 7.45
N GLU A 34 -0.90 11.13 8.14
CA GLU A 34 -1.18 10.89 9.56
C GLU A 34 -1.88 9.54 9.76
N MET A 35 -2.81 9.17 8.87
CA MET A 35 -3.45 7.86 8.84
C MET A 35 -2.42 6.74 8.68
N LEU A 36 -1.40 6.91 7.81
CA LEU A 36 -0.30 5.94 7.66
C LEU A 36 0.52 5.73 8.95
N LYS A 37 0.56 6.71 9.85
CA LYS A 37 1.30 6.63 11.13
C LYS A 37 0.49 5.94 12.25
N ARG A 38 -0.84 5.80 12.12
CA ARG A 38 -1.73 5.44 13.24
C ARG A 38 -2.75 4.34 12.97
N ASP A 39 -3.25 4.25 11.74
CA ASP A 39 -4.49 3.52 11.44
C ASP A 39 -4.29 2.29 10.54
N ILE A 40 -5.24 1.36 10.66
CA ILE A 40 -5.36 0.23 9.75
C ILE A 40 -5.91 0.74 8.42
N ILE A 41 -5.01 0.91 7.44
CA ILE A 41 -5.41 1.10 6.05
C ILE A 41 -6.15 -0.16 5.62
N MET A 42 -7.46 -0.05 5.37
CA MET A 42 -8.25 -1.15 4.84
C MET A 42 -7.58 -1.69 3.56
N ARG A 43 -7.42 -3.02 3.43
CA ARG A 43 -6.82 -3.72 2.27
C ARG A 43 -7.34 -3.21 0.91
N ASN A 44 -8.57 -2.69 0.92
CA ASN A 44 -9.32 -2.07 -0.16
C ASN A 44 -8.83 -0.69 -0.66
N ARG A 45 -8.07 0.06 0.15
CA ARG A 45 -7.59 1.41 -0.19
C ARG A 45 -6.15 1.39 -0.73
N SER A 46 -5.61 0.20 -1.04
CA SER A 46 -4.32 -0.02 -1.70
C SER A 46 -4.17 0.76 -3.01
N GLN A 47 -5.23 0.86 -3.83
CA GLN A 47 -5.23 1.66 -5.06
C GLN A 47 -4.95 3.14 -4.78
N LEU A 48 -5.74 3.77 -3.93
CA LEU A 48 -5.57 5.18 -3.55
C LEU A 48 -4.22 5.41 -2.82
N LEU A 49 -3.74 4.44 -2.05
CA LEU A 49 -2.40 4.51 -1.44
C LEU A 49 -1.30 4.49 -2.52
N HIS A 50 -1.33 3.55 -3.45
CA HIS A 50 -0.34 3.44 -4.52
C HIS A 50 -0.34 4.69 -5.43
N VAL A 51 -1.52 5.18 -5.84
CA VAL A 51 -1.65 6.42 -6.62
C VAL A 51 -1.07 7.63 -5.88
N ARG A 52 -1.34 7.75 -4.58
CA ARG A 52 -0.73 8.79 -3.73
C ARG A 52 0.79 8.64 -3.64
N ASN A 53 1.29 7.43 -3.49
CA ASN A 53 2.72 7.15 -3.37
C ASN A 53 3.45 7.44 -4.70
N ILE A 54 2.87 7.13 -5.87
CA ILE A 54 3.43 7.52 -7.18
C ILE A 54 3.49 9.04 -7.32
N ALA A 55 2.41 9.79 -7.03
CA ALA A 55 2.46 11.26 -7.04
C ALA A 55 3.55 11.80 -6.09
N HIS A 56 3.74 11.18 -4.93
CA HIS A 56 4.77 11.59 -3.96
C HIS A 56 6.19 11.21 -4.38
N ARG A 57 6.43 10.03 -4.95
CA ARG A 57 7.70 9.63 -5.59
C ARG A 57 8.09 10.66 -6.62
N ASN A 58 7.20 10.95 -7.56
CA ASN A 58 7.49 11.82 -8.69
C ASN A 58 7.81 13.24 -8.20
N ALA A 59 7.07 13.75 -7.23
CA ALA A 59 7.37 15.04 -6.62
C ALA A 59 8.71 15.06 -5.86
N MET A 60 9.07 13.99 -5.15
CA MET A 60 10.40 13.83 -4.52
C MET A 60 11.52 13.76 -5.56
N LEU A 61 11.36 12.96 -6.61
CA LEU A 61 12.31 12.75 -7.70
C LEU A 61 12.71 14.06 -8.36
N TYR A 62 11.75 14.79 -8.93
CA TYR A 62 12.07 16.03 -9.64
C TYR A 62 12.55 17.14 -8.69
N SER A 63 12.10 17.16 -7.43
CA SER A 63 12.67 18.08 -6.42
C SER A 63 14.14 17.75 -6.10
N TYR A 64 14.52 16.46 -6.03
CA TYR A 64 15.91 16.04 -5.87
C TYR A 64 16.75 16.44 -7.10
N LEU A 65 16.29 16.08 -8.31
CA LEU A 65 17.03 16.31 -9.55
C LEU A 65 17.30 17.80 -9.79
N PHE A 66 16.29 18.66 -9.70
CA PHE A 66 16.42 20.11 -9.93
C PHE A 66 17.26 20.84 -8.86
N GLN A 67 17.36 20.30 -7.64
CA GLN A 67 18.20 20.86 -6.58
C GLN A 67 19.65 20.34 -6.64
N ARG A 68 19.90 19.22 -7.33
CA ARG A 68 21.18 18.49 -7.32
C ARG A 68 22.00 18.65 -8.60
N LEU A 69 21.36 18.46 -9.75
CA LEU A 69 21.99 18.49 -11.09
C LEU A 69 22.12 19.93 -11.58
N PHE A 70 23.13 20.22 -12.41
CA PHE A 70 23.16 21.50 -13.12
C PHE A 70 22.16 21.52 -14.27
N ASP A 71 21.74 22.72 -14.72
CA ASP A 71 20.72 22.93 -15.77
C ASP A 71 20.93 22.11 -17.07
N PHE A 72 22.17 21.67 -17.35
CA PHE A 72 22.55 20.88 -18.53
C PHE A 72 22.69 19.36 -18.28
N GLU A 73 22.57 18.91 -17.03
CA GLU A 73 22.58 17.50 -16.58
C GLU A 73 21.18 17.02 -16.17
N GLU A 74 20.22 17.94 -16.02
CA GLU A 74 18.80 17.66 -15.79
C GLU A 74 18.24 16.60 -16.77
N PRO A 75 17.18 15.85 -16.39
CA PRO A 75 16.52 14.92 -17.29
C PRO A 75 15.93 15.63 -18.52
N GLY A 76 16.17 15.08 -19.71
CA GLY A 76 15.65 15.59 -20.98
C GLY A 76 14.18 15.26 -21.21
N LEU A 77 13.70 15.60 -22.40
CA LEU A 77 12.29 15.40 -22.76
C LEU A 77 11.90 13.92 -22.76
N THR A 78 12.74 13.04 -23.31
CA THR A 78 12.43 11.63 -23.48
C THR A 78 12.48 10.89 -22.15
N TYR A 79 13.38 11.27 -21.24
CA TYR A 79 13.36 10.82 -19.84
C TYR A 79 11.98 11.09 -19.21
N ILE A 80 11.51 12.35 -19.26
CA ILE A 80 10.25 12.77 -18.63
C ILE A 80 9.04 12.07 -19.28
N LEU A 81 9.07 11.84 -20.60
CA LEU A 81 8.01 11.11 -21.29
C LEU A 81 7.94 9.65 -20.84
N LEU A 82 9.05 8.91 -20.99
CA LEU A 82 9.14 7.49 -20.66
C LEU A 82 8.88 7.21 -19.17
N HIS A 83 9.31 8.11 -18.29
CA HIS A 83 9.00 8.06 -16.86
C HIS A 83 7.49 8.02 -16.58
N ASN A 84 6.74 8.99 -17.10
CA ASN A 84 5.30 9.05 -16.88
C ASN A 84 4.55 7.87 -17.56
N ALA A 85 5.05 7.37 -18.69
CA ALA A 85 4.51 6.15 -19.31
C ALA A 85 4.81 4.87 -18.50
N ALA A 86 5.97 4.80 -17.84
CA ALA A 86 6.37 3.68 -16.99
C ALA A 86 5.51 3.55 -15.73
N ASP A 87 5.15 4.69 -15.09
CA ASP A 87 4.18 4.72 -14.00
C ASP A 87 2.85 4.06 -14.39
N VAL A 88 2.32 4.47 -15.55
CA VAL A 88 1.02 4.00 -16.04
C VAL A 88 1.07 2.54 -16.44
N THR A 89 2.14 2.08 -17.11
CA THR A 89 2.29 0.67 -17.51
C THR A 89 2.49 -0.26 -16.31
N GLY A 90 3.41 0.04 -15.38
CA GLY A 90 3.64 -0.77 -14.17
C GLY A 90 2.45 -0.75 -13.20
N GLY A 91 1.73 0.38 -13.14
CA GLY A 91 0.49 0.53 -12.37
C GLY A 91 -0.75 -0.18 -12.93
N ARG A 92 -0.63 -1.16 -13.85
CA ARG A 92 -1.77 -1.83 -14.55
C ARG A 92 -2.86 -2.32 -13.60
N GLY A 93 -4.01 -1.64 -13.61
CA GLY A 93 -5.18 -1.95 -12.76
C GLY A 93 -5.31 -1.07 -11.49
N MET A 94 -4.28 -0.30 -11.14
CA MET A 94 -4.33 0.68 -10.04
C MET A 94 -4.25 2.13 -10.56
N LEU A 95 -3.40 2.38 -11.56
CA LEU A 95 -3.17 3.70 -12.17
C LEU A 95 -3.74 3.77 -13.60
N ASN A 96 -4.44 4.87 -13.90
CA ASN A 96 -5.01 5.18 -15.21
C ASN A 96 -4.21 6.27 -15.96
N GLY A 97 -3.54 7.18 -15.23
CA GLY A 97 -2.69 8.23 -15.80
C GLY A 97 -1.60 8.74 -14.83
N SER A 98 -0.55 9.33 -15.39
CA SER A 98 0.55 10.00 -14.66
C SER A 98 1.03 11.21 -15.46
N GLY A 99 1.37 12.31 -14.80
CA GLY A 99 1.85 13.50 -15.49
C GLY A 99 2.51 14.53 -14.58
N ILE A 100 3.23 15.45 -15.22
CA ILE A 100 3.93 16.56 -14.54
C ILE A 100 3.50 17.85 -15.20
N PHE A 101 3.14 18.86 -14.41
CA PHE A 101 2.63 20.15 -14.92
C PHE A 101 3.42 21.31 -14.32
N PHE A 102 4.16 22.02 -15.17
CA PHE A 102 4.99 23.15 -14.75
C PHE A 102 4.18 24.46 -14.68
N ASP A 103 4.56 25.37 -13.77
CA ASP A 103 4.01 26.73 -13.77
C ASP A 103 4.59 27.57 -14.94
N THR A 104 3.85 28.61 -15.29
CA THR A 104 4.09 29.51 -16.41
C THR A 104 5.50 30.11 -16.43
N ASN A 105 6.24 29.85 -17.51
CA ASN A 105 7.60 30.36 -17.71
C ASN A 105 8.59 29.95 -16.58
N LYS A 106 8.45 28.74 -15.99
CA LYS A 106 9.36 28.24 -14.94
C LYS A 106 10.41 27.21 -15.38
N TYR A 107 10.09 26.30 -16.32
CA TYR A 107 11.01 25.23 -16.73
C TYR A 107 12.00 25.68 -17.82
N TYR A 108 13.28 25.28 -17.68
CA TYR A 108 14.39 25.62 -18.58
C TYR A 108 14.81 24.40 -19.43
N PRO A 109 14.30 24.25 -20.68
CA PRO A 109 14.65 23.10 -21.51
C PRO A 109 16.08 23.18 -22.09
N HIS A 110 17.02 22.43 -21.51
CA HIS A 110 18.38 22.28 -22.08
C HIS A 110 18.41 21.43 -23.37
N TRP A 111 17.34 20.70 -23.67
CA TRP A 111 17.21 19.73 -24.77
C TRP A 111 16.84 20.36 -26.12
N TYR A 112 16.61 21.67 -26.19
CA TYR A 112 16.48 22.40 -27.46
C TYR A 112 17.85 22.88 -27.99
N LYS A 113 18.07 22.76 -29.30
CA LYS A 113 19.21 23.39 -29.99
C LYS A 113 19.05 24.92 -29.95
N ASN A 114 20.13 25.64 -29.62
CA ASN A 114 20.21 27.11 -29.55
C ASN A 114 19.22 27.82 -28.60
N PHE A 115 18.57 27.10 -27.66
CA PHE A 115 17.61 27.66 -26.72
C PHE A 115 18.08 27.55 -25.26
N PHE A 116 19.23 28.17 -24.94
CA PHE A 116 19.79 28.14 -23.59
C PHE A 116 19.28 29.29 -22.71
N ASN A 117 19.18 29.05 -21.39
CA ASN A 117 18.83 30.03 -20.35
C ASN A 117 17.56 30.88 -20.64
N LYS A 118 16.49 30.20 -21.04
CA LYS A 118 15.15 30.77 -21.27
C LYS A 118 14.10 29.72 -20.87
N THR A 119 12.93 30.14 -20.42
CA THR A 119 11.88 29.23 -19.93
C THR A 119 10.71 29.06 -20.89
N ILE A 120 10.09 27.87 -20.93
CA ILE A 120 8.89 27.61 -21.77
C ILE A 120 7.59 28.09 -21.13
N PRO A 121 6.62 28.60 -21.93
CA PRO A 121 5.44 29.29 -21.41
C PRO A 121 4.47 28.37 -20.65
N LEU A 122 4.30 27.14 -21.12
CA LEU A 122 3.57 26.04 -20.50
C LEU A 122 4.25 24.73 -20.91
N PHE A 123 4.22 23.72 -20.03
CA PHE A 123 4.74 22.37 -20.27
C PHE A 123 4.03 21.40 -19.32
N GLY A 124 3.35 20.40 -19.88
CA GLY A 124 2.49 19.49 -19.13
C GLY A 124 2.42 18.09 -19.73
N PRO A 125 3.54 17.33 -19.82
CA PRO A 125 3.54 15.96 -20.31
C PRO A 125 2.70 15.04 -19.41
N TYR A 126 1.61 14.51 -19.98
CA TYR A 126 0.64 13.66 -19.28
C TYR A 126 0.36 12.40 -20.10
N ALA A 127 0.54 11.24 -19.47
CA ALA A 127 0.34 9.91 -20.04
C ALA A 127 -0.92 9.27 -19.46
N TRP A 128 -1.69 8.56 -20.29
CA TRP A 128 -2.86 7.79 -19.85
C TRP A 128 -3.06 6.51 -20.67
N ARG A 129 -3.84 5.58 -20.11
CA ARG A 129 -4.24 4.34 -20.78
C ARG A 129 -5.25 4.66 -21.89
N ALA A 130 -4.85 4.48 -23.14
CA ALA A 130 -5.72 4.61 -24.29
C ALA A 130 -6.53 3.33 -24.51
N ASP A 131 -7.64 3.45 -25.23
CA ASP A 131 -8.33 2.30 -25.82
C ASP A 131 -7.63 1.93 -27.13
N ASP A 132 -7.35 0.64 -27.30
CA ASP A 132 -6.63 0.06 -28.42
C ASP A 132 -7.51 -0.83 -29.32
N PHE A 133 -8.81 -0.97 -29.02
CA PHE A 133 -9.72 -1.89 -29.73
C PHE A 133 -9.84 -1.61 -31.24
N TYR A 134 -9.75 -0.34 -31.65
CA TYR A 134 -9.82 0.09 -33.06
C TYR A 134 -8.45 0.53 -33.65
N ASP A 135 -7.33 0.23 -32.97
CA ASP A 135 -6.00 0.57 -33.51
C ASP A 135 -5.63 -0.34 -34.69
N ALA A 136 -5.13 0.26 -35.78
CA ALA A 136 -4.69 -0.47 -36.98
C ALA A 136 -3.55 -1.48 -36.72
N PHE A 137 -2.86 -1.37 -35.58
CA PHE A 137 -1.82 -2.30 -35.11
C PHE A 137 -2.39 -3.48 -34.31
N ASN A 138 -3.57 -3.31 -33.70
CA ASN A 138 -4.31 -4.36 -32.98
C ASN A 138 -5.13 -5.19 -33.98
N TRP A 139 -4.45 -5.99 -34.80
CA TRP A 139 -5.05 -6.81 -35.86
C TRP A 139 -6.12 -7.81 -35.37
N LYS A 140 -6.20 -8.07 -34.07
CA LYS A 140 -7.25 -8.89 -33.45
C LYS A 140 -8.51 -8.13 -33.07
N ASN A 141 -8.41 -6.80 -32.84
CA ASN A 141 -9.44 -6.00 -32.18
C ASN A 141 -9.79 -6.59 -30.80
N GLU A 142 -8.78 -6.94 -30.00
CA GLU A 142 -8.93 -7.40 -28.61
C GLU A 142 -8.58 -6.26 -27.63
N TRP A 143 -9.32 -6.08 -26.54
CA TRP A 143 -9.05 -5.03 -25.55
C TRP A 143 -7.77 -5.36 -24.74
N THR A 144 -6.58 -4.96 -25.21
CA THR A 144 -5.33 -5.33 -24.52
C THR A 144 -5.06 -4.49 -23.29
N ASN A 145 -5.43 -3.19 -23.32
CA ASN A 145 -5.04 -2.21 -22.31
C ASN A 145 -3.50 -2.19 -22.11
N GLN A 146 -2.75 -2.25 -23.23
CA GLN A 146 -1.29 -2.14 -23.32
C GLN A 146 -0.83 -0.85 -24.00
N THR A 147 -1.73 -0.11 -24.66
CA THR A 147 -1.42 1.17 -25.32
C THR A 147 -1.52 2.36 -24.36
N ILE A 148 -0.45 3.14 -24.28
CA ILE A 148 -0.41 4.43 -23.57
C ILE A 148 -0.39 5.55 -24.62
N GLN A 149 -1.21 6.57 -24.41
CA GLN A 149 -1.12 7.83 -25.15
C GLN A 149 -0.58 8.92 -24.23
N GLN A 150 0.25 9.81 -24.76
CA GLN A 150 0.89 10.86 -23.99
C GLN A 150 1.02 12.13 -24.81
N GLU A 151 0.64 13.25 -24.22
CA GLU A 151 0.62 14.57 -24.85
C GLU A 151 1.20 15.64 -23.91
N ASP A 152 1.83 16.66 -24.49
CA ASP A 152 2.14 17.90 -23.78
C ASP A 152 0.90 18.80 -23.71
N ILE A 153 0.19 18.78 -22.58
CA ILE A 153 -1.01 19.61 -22.33
C ILE A 153 -0.63 21.11 -22.19
N GLY A 154 0.65 21.47 -22.31
CA GLY A 154 1.11 22.85 -22.50
C GLY A 154 1.18 23.31 -23.96
N ALA A 155 0.83 22.47 -24.95
CA ALA A 155 0.97 22.75 -26.38
C ALA A 155 -0.32 22.52 -27.18
N GLY A 156 -0.53 23.33 -28.23
CA GLY A 156 -1.69 23.29 -29.11
C GLY A 156 -2.84 24.22 -28.67
N ARG A 157 -3.72 24.57 -29.61
CA ARG A 157 -4.73 25.64 -29.48
C ARG A 157 -5.74 25.48 -28.33
N PHE A 158 -5.93 24.26 -27.81
CA PHE A 158 -6.97 23.95 -26.82
C PHE A 158 -6.41 23.47 -25.47
N HIS A 159 -5.09 23.32 -25.34
CA HIS A 159 -4.47 22.74 -24.16
C HIS A 159 -3.85 23.87 -23.31
N GLN A 160 -4.66 24.42 -22.40
CA GLN A 160 -4.23 25.43 -21.44
C GLN A 160 -4.67 25.03 -20.03
N TYR A 161 -3.87 24.18 -19.36
CA TYR A 161 -4.25 23.63 -18.05
C TYR A 161 -4.41 24.69 -16.94
N THR A 162 -3.83 25.89 -17.11
CA THR A 162 -3.95 27.02 -16.17
C THR A 162 -5.29 27.77 -16.25
N SER A 163 -6.03 27.62 -17.37
CA SER A 163 -7.30 28.32 -17.60
C SER A 163 -8.36 27.93 -16.57
N ARG A 164 -9.12 28.90 -16.04
CA ARG A 164 -10.18 28.64 -15.05
C ARG A 164 -11.30 27.72 -15.53
N TYR A 165 -11.39 27.51 -16.85
CA TYR A 165 -12.39 26.67 -17.52
C TYR A 165 -11.84 25.29 -17.91
N ASN A 166 -10.55 25.01 -17.73
CA ASN A 166 -10.01 23.68 -17.98
C ASN A 166 -10.55 22.66 -16.96
N ARG A 167 -10.91 21.47 -17.47
CA ARG A 167 -11.46 20.36 -16.69
C ARG A 167 -10.33 19.75 -15.83
N GLY A 168 -10.64 19.41 -14.57
CA GLY A 168 -9.70 18.78 -13.63
C GLY A 168 -8.69 19.69 -12.89
N ASN A 169 -8.53 20.96 -13.27
CA ASN A 169 -7.40 21.79 -12.79
C ASN A 169 -7.50 22.38 -11.37
N GLU A 170 -8.32 21.82 -10.48
CA GLU A 170 -8.54 22.38 -9.14
C GLU A 170 -7.24 22.43 -8.31
N TRP A 171 -6.32 21.50 -8.57
CA TRP A 171 -4.98 21.47 -7.96
C TRP A 171 -4.10 22.67 -8.35
N TYR A 172 -4.26 23.24 -9.55
CA TYR A 172 -3.35 24.27 -10.06
C TYR A 172 -3.33 25.48 -9.12
N ARG A 173 -4.50 25.99 -8.72
CA ARG A 173 -4.58 27.15 -7.80
C ARG A 173 -4.25 26.82 -6.34
N LYS A 174 -4.13 25.54 -5.98
CA LYS A 174 -3.75 25.09 -4.63
C LYS A 174 -2.23 25.02 -4.48
N TRP A 175 -1.51 24.56 -5.52
CA TRP A 175 -0.04 24.43 -5.50
C TRP A 175 0.73 25.47 -6.30
N LEU A 176 0.18 25.94 -7.41
CA LEU A 176 0.79 26.89 -8.35
C LEU A 176 -0.12 28.14 -8.49
N PRO A 177 -0.34 28.91 -7.39
CA PRO A 177 -1.14 30.13 -7.46
C PRO A 177 -0.40 31.19 -8.29
N ASP A 178 -1.02 31.66 -9.38
CA ASP A 178 -0.44 32.68 -10.25
C ASP A 178 0.11 33.87 -9.44
N GLU A 179 1.44 34.08 -9.47
CA GLU A 179 2.09 35.25 -8.85
C GLU A 179 1.65 36.53 -9.60
N LYS A 180 0.48 37.06 -9.24
CA LYS A 180 0.04 38.39 -9.68
C LYS A 180 1.18 39.36 -9.41
N ARG A 181 1.64 40.07 -10.46
CA ARG A 181 2.67 41.13 -10.45
C ARG A 181 2.26 42.34 -9.60
N ASN A 182 2.07 42.13 -8.30
CA ASN A 182 1.82 43.11 -7.26
C ASN A 182 3.13 43.46 -6.54
N ILE A 183 4.19 43.71 -7.32
CA ILE A 183 5.39 44.42 -6.85
C ILE A 183 5.02 45.92 -6.69
N LYS A 184 4.05 46.19 -5.81
CA LYS A 184 3.60 47.50 -5.35
C LYS A 184 3.27 47.41 -3.85
N LYS A 185 4.32 47.51 -3.04
CA LYS A 185 4.34 47.82 -1.60
C LYS A 185 3.37 47.02 -0.70
N LYS A 186 3.91 45.98 -0.07
CA LYS A 186 3.55 45.62 1.31
C LYS A 186 4.80 45.59 2.20
N GLN A 187 5.29 46.78 2.56
CA GLN A 187 5.99 46.94 3.84
C GLN A 187 4.91 47.14 4.92
N GLY A 188 5.02 46.39 6.02
CA GLY A 188 4.24 46.59 7.24
C GLY A 188 2.74 46.28 7.13
N HIS A 189 2.33 45.16 7.71
CA HIS A 189 1.24 45.09 8.71
C HIS A 189 1.22 43.68 9.31
N SER A 190 1.94 43.49 10.41
CA SER A 190 1.81 42.32 11.29
C SER A 190 0.71 42.60 12.31
N SER A 191 -0.42 41.91 12.20
CA SER A 191 -1.57 42.08 13.10
C SER A 191 -1.56 41.03 14.22
N ASN A 192 -1.05 41.43 15.37
CA ASN A 192 -1.34 40.94 16.72
C ASN A 192 -1.73 39.46 16.91
N SER A 193 -0.79 38.64 17.37
CA SER A 193 -1.08 37.54 18.29
C SER A 193 -0.36 37.81 19.62
N THR A 194 -1.11 37.90 20.72
CA THR A 194 -0.57 38.24 22.04
C THR A 194 0.05 37.02 22.70
N MET A 195 1.36 37.06 22.95
CA MET A 195 2.00 36.28 24.02
C MET A 195 2.83 37.18 24.91
N THR A 196 2.76 36.93 26.21
CA THR A 196 3.38 37.74 27.27
C THR A 196 4.84 37.39 27.49
N SER A 197 5.70 38.39 27.58
CA SER A 197 7.06 38.28 28.15
C SER A 197 7.24 39.35 29.24
N PRO A 198 7.87 39.03 30.39
CA PRO A 198 8.18 40.02 31.41
C PRO A 198 9.36 40.92 31.03
N ASN A 199 9.43 42.08 31.67
CA ASN A 199 10.38 43.16 31.36
C ASN A 199 11.86 42.81 31.60
N LEU A 200 12.73 43.41 30.80
CA LEU A 200 14.05 43.93 31.20
C LEU A 200 14.35 45.19 30.36
N THR A 201 15.17 46.11 30.86
CA THR A 201 15.19 47.51 30.41
C THR A 201 16.53 47.98 29.82
N ASP A 202 16.46 49.07 29.06
CA ASP A 202 17.57 49.94 28.60
C ASP A 202 18.58 49.30 27.61
N ASP A 203 19.38 50.03 26.82
CA ASP A 203 19.68 51.48 26.82
C ASP A 203 19.74 52.09 25.37
N LYS A 204 20.28 53.32 25.22
CA LYS A 204 20.04 54.29 24.12
C LYS A 204 20.97 54.20 22.89
N ASN A 205 20.54 54.92 21.83
CA ASN A 205 21.31 55.44 20.68
C ASN A 205 21.70 54.43 19.58
N GLU A 206 21.98 54.81 18.32
CA GLU A 206 22.27 56.15 17.75
C GLU A 206 21.61 56.38 16.36
N LYS A 207 21.52 57.65 15.90
CA LYS A 207 21.08 58.03 14.53
C LYS A 207 22.11 58.92 13.82
N LYS A 208 22.80 58.37 12.81
CA LYS A 208 23.45 59.01 11.61
C LYS A 208 24.27 57.92 10.89
N ALA A 209 24.68 58.04 9.62
CA ALA A 209 24.53 59.12 8.65
C ALA A 209 24.11 58.59 7.26
N LYS A 210 23.59 59.47 6.38
CA LYS A 210 23.36 59.19 4.96
C LYS A 210 23.46 60.48 4.14
N SER A 211 24.67 60.92 3.82
CA SER A 211 24.95 62.07 2.94
C SER A 211 26.43 62.13 2.53
N GLN A 212 26.69 62.64 1.32
CA GLN A 212 28.03 62.89 0.71
C GLN A 212 28.90 61.63 0.45
N ARG A 213 29.83 61.61 -0.52
CA ARG A 213 30.19 62.61 -1.56
C ARG A 213 29.94 62.05 -2.98
N ARG A 214 29.91 62.98 -3.94
CA ARG A 214 30.23 62.78 -5.37
C ARG A 214 31.23 63.88 -5.75
N LEU A 215 31.99 63.69 -6.84
CA LEU A 215 32.82 64.67 -7.58
C LEU A 215 34.31 64.93 -7.16
N ILE A 216 35.13 65.07 -8.22
CA ILE A 216 36.42 65.79 -8.40
C ILE A 216 37.75 65.08 -8.03
N ASN A 217 38.35 64.48 -9.07
CA ASN A 217 39.67 64.72 -9.71
C ASN A 217 40.91 65.27 -8.97
N GLU A 218 42.07 64.77 -9.47
CA GLU A 218 43.40 65.41 -9.64
C GLU A 218 44.15 65.95 -8.40
N ASN A 219 45.33 65.42 -8.06
CA ASN A 219 46.58 65.75 -8.76
C ASN A 219 47.79 64.90 -8.28
N LYS A 220 48.77 64.68 -9.18
CA LYS A 220 50.23 64.48 -8.92
C LYS A 220 50.70 63.22 -8.16
N ASN A 221 51.93 62.71 -8.33
CA ASN A 221 52.86 62.63 -9.48
C ASN A 221 54.09 61.77 -9.07
N ASP A 222 55.02 61.54 -10.02
CA ASP A 222 56.41 61.03 -9.85
C ASP A 222 56.58 59.50 -9.70
N THR A 223 57.52 58.81 -10.38
CA THR A 223 58.35 59.11 -11.59
C THR A 223 58.94 57.79 -12.15
N VAL A 224 59.05 57.66 -13.49
CA VAL A 224 60.13 57.00 -14.29
C VAL A 224 60.60 55.58 -13.84
N HIS A 225 60.50 54.52 -14.65
CA HIS A 225 61.18 54.34 -15.95
C HIS A 225 60.51 53.29 -16.86
N ASP A 226 60.99 53.20 -18.10
CA ASP A 226 60.49 52.42 -19.23
C ASP A 226 60.98 50.96 -19.25
N ASN A 227 60.21 50.06 -19.87
CA ASN A 227 60.62 49.28 -21.05
C ASN A 227 59.54 48.28 -21.49
N ASP A 228 59.18 48.36 -22.77
CA ASP A 228 58.93 47.26 -23.73
C ASP A 228 57.90 46.12 -23.49
N ILE A 229 57.10 45.93 -24.56
CA ILE A 229 56.71 44.66 -25.22
C ILE A 229 55.32 44.01 -24.95
N ASP A 230 54.61 43.88 -26.09
CA ASP A 230 53.53 42.99 -26.56
C ASP A 230 52.08 43.00 -25.99
N ASP A 231 51.14 42.83 -26.93
CA ASP A 231 49.70 42.61 -26.74
C ASP A 231 49.39 41.14 -26.37
N ASP A 232 48.57 40.88 -25.33
CA ASP A 232 47.81 39.62 -25.16
C ASP A 232 46.84 39.69 -23.95
N ASP A 233 45.63 40.24 -24.14
CA ASP A 233 44.64 40.47 -23.04
C ASP A 233 43.33 39.65 -23.17
N ASP A 234 43.13 38.92 -24.28
CA ASP A 234 41.88 38.17 -24.56
C ASP A 234 41.83 36.77 -23.90
N ASP A 235 42.97 36.16 -23.55
CA ASP A 235 43.02 34.75 -23.14
C ASP A 235 42.72 34.53 -21.63
N ASP A 236 42.86 35.56 -20.79
CA ASP A 236 42.72 35.39 -19.32
C ASP A 236 41.26 35.25 -18.85
N ASP A 237 40.27 35.75 -19.60
CA ASP A 237 38.84 35.46 -19.30
C ASP A 237 38.42 34.05 -19.77
N ALA A 238 39.06 33.53 -20.83
CA ALA A 238 38.96 32.11 -21.19
C ALA A 238 39.64 31.23 -20.13
N MET A 239 40.77 31.65 -19.57
CA MET A 239 41.46 30.96 -18.48
C MET A 239 40.63 30.97 -17.18
N LYS A 240 39.96 32.08 -16.84
CA LYS A 240 39.03 32.17 -15.69
C LYS A 240 37.84 31.21 -15.85
N LYS A 241 37.20 31.18 -17.03
CA LYS A 241 36.12 30.22 -17.34
C LYS A 241 36.59 28.76 -17.23
N ARG A 242 37.77 28.43 -17.80
CA ARG A 242 38.38 27.10 -17.67
C ARG A 242 38.68 26.73 -16.21
N LYS A 243 39.27 27.62 -15.40
CA LYS A 243 39.53 27.41 -13.96
C LYS A 243 38.25 27.18 -13.14
N GLY A 244 37.15 27.85 -13.49
CA GLY A 244 35.83 27.61 -12.90
C GLY A 244 35.29 26.21 -13.22
N VAL A 245 35.33 25.79 -14.49
CA VAL A 245 34.91 24.44 -14.90
C VAL A 245 35.77 23.36 -14.25
N HIS A 246 37.09 23.56 -14.17
CA HIS A 246 38.01 22.56 -13.62
C HIS A 246 37.87 22.39 -12.09
N THR A 247 37.58 23.47 -11.35
CA THR A 247 37.28 23.37 -9.91
C THR A 247 35.92 22.71 -9.64
N VAL A 248 34.92 22.92 -10.50
CA VAL A 248 33.65 22.16 -10.45
C VAL A 248 33.87 20.67 -10.75
N GLN A 249 34.69 20.33 -11.75
CA GLN A 249 35.05 18.95 -12.06
C GLN A 249 35.80 18.25 -10.91
N LEU A 250 36.71 18.94 -10.21
CA LEU A 250 37.37 18.39 -9.03
C LEU A 250 36.37 18.14 -7.88
N LEU A 251 35.47 19.09 -7.62
CA LEU A 251 34.43 18.95 -6.58
C LEU A 251 33.40 17.87 -6.90
N LEU A 252 33.17 17.56 -8.18
CA LEU A 252 32.41 16.37 -8.61
C LEU A 252 33.22 15.08 -8.31
N ALA A 253 34.49 15.02 -8.71
CA ALA A 253 35.34 13.86 -8.45
C ALA A 253 35.46 13.52 -6.94
N GLU A 254 35.66 14.52 -6.08
CA GLU A 254 35.69 14.34 -4.61
C GLU A 254 34.35 13.90 -4.00
N ARG A 255 33.22 14.14 -4.67
CA ARG A 255 31.89 13.64 -4.26
C ARG A 255 31.69 12.18 -4.66
N MET A 256 32.10 11.80 -5.88
CA MET A 256 31.95 10.43 -6.38
C MET A 256 32.73 9.41 -5.54
N TYR A 257 33.96 9.75 -5.11
CA TYR A 257 34.80 8.85 -4.30
C TYR A 257 34.17 8.46 -2.93
N LYS A 258 33.17 9.19 -2.43
CA LYS A 258 32.59 8.95 -1.10
C LYS A 258 31.44 7.93 -1.06
N LEU A 259 30.99 7.41 -2.21
CA LEU A 259 29.89 6.43 -2.28
C LEU A 259 30.34 4.97 -2.06
N TYR A 260 31.66 4.75 -1.97
CA TYR A 260 32.30 3.43 -2.01
C TYR A 260 32.50 2.74 -0.66
N GLU A 261 32.62 3.48 0.44
CA GLU A 261 32.98 2.91 1.76
C GLU A 261 31.93 3.18 2.85
N MET A 262 31.08 4.20 2.68
CA MET A 262 30.04 4.56 3.66
C MET A 262 28.76 5.02 2.97
N PRO A 263 27.58 4.76 3.57
CA PRO A 263 26.31 5.28 3.06
C PRO A 263 26.29 6.82 3.09
N GLN A 264 26.06 7.45 1.95
CA GLN A 264 25.90 8.90 1.86
C GLN A 264 24.50 9.30 2.32
N ILE A 265 24.43 10.21 3.31
CA ILE A 265 23.17 10.80 3.78
C ILE A 265 22.81 11.98 2.89
N PHE A 266 21.63 11.94 2.28
CA PHE A 266 21.12 13.03 1.45
C PHE A 266 20.06 13.85 2.21
N GLU A 267 20.23 15.17 2.18
CA GLU A 267 19.28 16.16 2.70
C GLU A 267 18.91 17.12 1.57
N PHE A 268 17.62 17.20 1.23
CA PHE A 268 17.08 18.04 0.16
C PHE A 268 15.65 18.48 0.50
N LEU A 269 15.12 19.50 -0.19
CA LEU A 269 13.82 20.08 0.09
C LEU A 269 12.73 19.43 -0.77
N GLY A 270 12.19 18.31 -0.28
CA GLY A 270 11.02 17.66 -0.89
C GLY A 270 9.68 18.41 -0.64
N PRO A 271 8.54 17.81 -1.04
CA PRO A 271 7.20 18.36 -0.81
C PRO A 271 6.90 18.66 0.68
N PRO A 272 5.83 19.42 1.01
CA PRO A 272 5.46 19.79 2.39
C PRO A 272 5.43 18.63 3.40
N HIS A 273 5.60 18.93 4.68
CA HIS A 273 5.61 17.94 5.74
C HIS A 273 4.23 17.30 5.93
N PRO A 274 4.14 16.02 6.35
CA PRO A 274 2.94 15.39 6.89
C PRO A 274 2.04 16.25 7.78
N GLU A 275 2.64 17.12 8.60
CA GLU A 275 1.94 17.96 9.58
C GLU A 275 1.64 19.39 9.07
N ASP A 276 2.03 19.73 7.82
CA ASP A 276 1.63 21.00 7.20
C ASP A 276 0.13 20.97 6.85
N PRO A 277 -0.63 22.08 6.94
CA PRO A 277 -2.09 22.09 6.74
C PRO A 277 -2.61 21.65 5.36
N LEU A 278 -1.73 21.51 4.37
CA LEU A 278 -2.03 20.98 3.03
C LEU A 278 -1.54 19.52 2.84
N GLY A 279 -0.66 19.04 3.71
CA GLY A 279 0.08 17.79 3.59
C GLY A 279 1.04 17.73 2.38
N PRO A 280 1.79 16.63 2.21
CA PRO A 280 2.65 16.41 1.04
C PRO A 280 1.89 16.19 -0.27
N THR A 281 0.61 15.82 -0.18
CA THR A 281 -0.23 15.32 -1.29
C THR A 281 -1.68 15.74 -1.06
N ILE A 282 -2.27 16.49 -1.99
CA ILE A 282 -3.72 16.75 -2.00
C ILE A 282 -4.45 15.78 -2.93
N TRP A 283 -5.74 15.61 -2.68
CA TRP A 283 -6.66 14.93 -3.59
C TRP A 283 -7.49 15.94 -4.40
N THR A 284 -7.84 15.60 -5.64
CA THR A 284 -8.89 16.29 -6.41
C THR A 284 -10.28 15.77 -6.02
N ARG A 285 -11.31 16.56 -6.32
CA ARG A 285 -12.69 16.03 -6.41
C ARG A 285 -12.78 15.15 -7.66
N PRO A 286 -13.43 13.97 -7.61
CA PRO A 286 -13.54 13.10 -8.78
C PRO A 286 -14.20 13.81 -9.97
N TYR A 287 -13.63 13.65 -11.16
CA TYR A 287 -14.08 14.33 -12.37
C TYR A 287 -14.00 13.46 -13.62
N PHE A 288 -14.72 13.84 -14.67
CA PHE A 288 -14.67 13.17 -15.97
C PHE A 288 -13.60 13.79 -16.88
N ASP A 289 -12.60 13.00 -17.26
CA ASP A 289 -11.46 13.41 -18.10
C ASP A 289 -11.81 13.40 -19.60
N CYS A 290 -12.68 14.34 -19.95
CA CYS A 290 -13.22 14.53 -21.29
C CYS A 290 -12.14 14.86 -22.33
N GLY A 291 -12.04 14.06 -23.39
CA GLY A 291 -11.13 14.27 -24.51
C GLY A 291 -9.73 13.66 -24.33
N ARG A 292 -9.50 12.85 -23.29
CA ARG A 292 -8.26 12.10 -23.06
C ARG A 292 -8.55 10.65 -22.69
N SER A 293 -8.63 10.34 -21.39
CA SER A 293 -8.94 8.98 -20.93
C SER A 293 -10.45 8.66 -20.95
N ASN A 294 -11.31 9.67 -21.09
CA ASN A 294 -12.77 9.54 -21.20
C ASN A 294 -13.43 8.71 -20.08
N LYS A 295 -12.85 8.80 -18.87
CA LYS A 295 -13.31 8.10 -17.66
C LYS A 295 -13.56 9.09 -16.52
N TRP A 296 -14.31 8.63 -15.52
CA TRP A 296 -14.31 9.25 -14.20
C TRP A 296 -13.01 8.87 -13.47
N ILE A 297 -12.25 9.87 -13.04
CA ILE A 297 -10.96 9.70 -12.37
C ILE A 297 -10.87 10.56 -11.10
N ILE A 298 -9.92 10.20 -10.23
CA ILE A 298 -9.48 11.03 -9.09
C ILE A 298 -7.95 11.07 -9.07
N SER A 299 -7.42 12.24 -8.75
CA SER A 299 -5.99 12.56 -8.82
C SER A 299 -5.39 12.77 -7.44
N ALA A 300 -4.25 12.14 -7.18
CA ALA A 300 -3.32 12.59 -6.14
C ALA A 300 -2.36 13.62 -6.76
N VAL A 301 -2.09 14.73 -6.06
CA VAL A 301 -1.23 15.81 -6.57
C VAL A 301 -0.26 16.31 -5.50
N ALA A 302 1.04 16.30 -5.82
CA ALA A 302 2.11 16.79 -4.97
C ALA A 302 2.96 17.87 -5.67
N PRO A 303 3.46 18.89 -4.96
CA PRO A 303 4.25 19.97 -5.54
C PRO A 303 5.71 19.53 -5.71
N ILE A 304 6.31 19.90 -6.85
CA ILE A 304 7.75 19.80 -7.09
C ILE A 304 8.38 21.12 -6.63
N VAL A 305 9.34 21.02 -5.72
CA VAL A 305 9.97 22.15 -5.03
C VAL A 305 11.38 22.35 -5.57
N ASP A 306 11.71 23.59 -5.93
CA ASP A 306 13.05 24.01 -6.36
C ASP A 306 13.57 25.14 -5.45
N ILE A 307 14.89 25.33 -5.45
CA ILE A 307 15.61 26.32 -4.64
C ILE A 307 16.00 27.50 -5.52
N TYR A 308 15.52 28.70 -5.17
CA TYR A 308 15.90 29.93 -5.85
C TYR A 308 16.70 30.87 -4.92
N PRO A 309 17.86 31.40 -5.34
CA PRO A 309 18.60 31.08 -6.56
C PRO A 309 19.29 29.69 -6.50
N ARG A 310 19.38 29.02 -7.66
CA ARG A 310 20.07 27.73 -7.82
C ARG A 310 21.58 27.87 -7.60
N HIS A 311 22.21 26.77 -7.19
CA HIS A 311 23.68 26.57 -7.04
C HIS A 311 24.48 27.59 -6.21
N THR A 312 23.86 28.58 -5.55
CA THR A 312 24.59 29.56 -4.74
C THR A 312 25.11 28.99 -3.42
N ALA A 313 26.35 29.33 -3.05
CA ALA A 313 26.92 28.97 -1.74
C ALA A 313 26.17 29.56 -0.53
N TYR A 314 25.44 30.68 -0.72
CA TYR A 314 24.76 31.40 0.35
C TYR A 314 23.39 30.80 0.71
N ARG A 315 23.40 29.66 1.43
CA ARG A 315 22.18 28.94 1.86
C ARG A 315 21.12 29.80 2.56
N HIS A 316 21.49 30.91 3.19
CA HIS A 316 20.55 31.82 3.87
C HIS A 316 19.76 32.76 2.94
N PHE A 317 20.12 32.86 1.65
CA PHE A 317 19.32 33.57 0.63
C PHE A 317 18.46 32.63 -0.22
N GLN A 318 18.52 31.32 0.03
CA GLN A 318 17.78 30.32 -0.71
C GLN A 318 16.32 30.26 -0.26
N SER A 319 15.40 30.36 -1.21
CA SER A 319 13.95 30.37 -1.01
C SER A 319 13.32 29.22 -1.79
N MET A 320 12.52 28.40 -1.10
CA MET A 320 11.71 27.35 -1.73
C MET A 320 10.68 27.95 -2.67
N ARG A 321 10.53 27.37 -3.86
CA ARG A 321 9.48 27.71 -4.82
C ARG A 321 8.90 26.44 -5.42
N ASN A 322 7.57 26.40 -5.55
CA ASN A 322 6.90 25.37 -6.32
C ASN A 322 7.18 25.64 -7.81
N LEU A 323 7.84 24.71 -8.48
CA LEU A 323 8.19 24.80 -9.90
C LEU A 323 7.09 24.17 -10.79
N ALA A 324 6.52 23.08 -10.29
CA ALA A 324 5.57 22.22 -10.97
C ALA A 324 4.75 21.42 -9.95
N VAL A 325 3.86 20.57 -10.45
CA VAL A 325 3.26 19.46 -9.68
C VAL A 325 3.44 18.13 -10.39
N ALA A 326 3.53 17.06 -9.63
CA ALA A 326 3.31 15.69 -10.12
C ALA A 326 1.86 15.28 -9.81
N VAL A 327 1.22 14.64 -10.79
CA VAL A 327 -0.18 14.19 -10.77
C VAL A 327 -0.22 12.69 -11.09
N ALA A 328 -0.96 11.92 -10.31
CA ALA A 328 -1.21 10.50 -10.55
C ALA A 328 -2.72 10.23 -10.43
N ASP A 329 -3.30 9.53 -11.41
CA ASP A 329 -4.75 9.36 -11.56
C ASP A 329 -5.21 7.91 -11.42
N ALA A 330 -6.23 7.70 -10.60
CA ALA A 330 -6.92 6.43 -10.42
C ALA A 330 -8.28 6.41 -11.14
N ASP A 331 -8.70 5.23 -11.62
CA ASP A 331 -10.06 5.02 -12.11
C ASP A 331 -11.06 5.05 -10.94
N PHE A 332 -12.03 5.97 -11.01
CA PHE A 332 -13.00 6.18 -9.94
C PHE A 332 -14.04 5.04 -9.83
N ILE A 333 -14.32 4.32 -10.92
CA ILE A 333 -15.36 3.28 -10.97
C ILE A 333 -14.98 2.07 -10.11
N MET A 334 -13.68 1.85 -9.90
CA MET A 334 -13.13 0.79 -9.04
C MET A 334 -13.28 1.08 -7.54
N MET A 335 -13.69 2.29 -7.14
CA MET A 335 -13.66 2.72 -5.74
C MET A 335 -14.94 2.37 -4.98
N ASP A 336 -14.80 1.59 -3.91
CA ASP A 336 -15.94 1.29 -3.03
C ASP A 336 -16.49 2.52 -2.30
N ILE A 337 -17.81 2.56 -2.25
CA ILE A 337 -18.62 3.41 -1.37
C ILE A 337 -18.84 2.71 -0.01
N ASN A 338 -18.88 3.48 1.07
CA ASN A 338 -19.31 2.98 2.37
C ASN A 338 -20.78 3.38 2.59
N GLN A 339 -21.72 2.42 2.57
CA GLN A 339 -23.14 2.72 2.79
C GLN A 339 -23.55 2.75 4.28
N CYS A 340 -22.73 2.18 5.16
CA CYS A 340 -23.04 2.06 6.59
C CYS A 340 -23.04 3.43 7.29
N PRO A 341 -23.79 3.59 8.40
CA PRO A 341 -23.77 4.83 9.18
C PRO A 341 -22.38 5.10 9.77
N GLU A 342 -21.95 6.36 9.78
CA GLU A 342 -20.78 6.80 10.52
C GLU A 342 -21.03 6.63 12.03
N THR A 343 -20.02 6.18 12.77
CA THR A 343 -20.01 6.16 14.24
C THR A 343 -19.36 7.44 14.76
N ASP A 344 -19.93 8.03 15.83
CA ASP A 344 -19.61 9.36 16.36
C ASP A 344 -18.17 9.55 16.91
N GLN A 345 -17.25 8.64 16.63
CA GLN A 345 -15.91 8.58 17.23
C GLN A 345 -14.77 8.89 16.24
N ILE A 346 -15.00 8.80 14.93
CA ILE A 346 -13.95 8.94 13.89
C ILE A 346 -13.81 10.39 13.39
N THR A 347 -14.88 11.18 13.50
CA THR A 347 -15.04 12.50 12.88
C THR A 347 -14.34 13.66 13.61
N VAL A 348 -13.69 13.40 14.76
CA VAL A 348 -12.96 14.44 15.53
C VAL A 348 -11.58 14.73 14.92
N GLN A 349 -10.90 13.72 14.36
CA GLN A 349 -9.56 13.88 13.75
C GLN A 349 -9.60 13.83 12.22
N SER A 350 -10.52 13.07 11.61
CA SER A 350 -10.75 13.14 10.16
C SER A 350 -12.05 13.88 9.84
N LYS A 351 -11.94 15.10 9.31
CA LYS A 351 -13.09 15.91 8.86
C LYS A 351 -13.56 15.48 7.46
N GLN A 352 -13.66 14.17 7.23
CA GLN A 352 -14.06 13.57 5.95
C GLN A 352 -15.49 13.03 6.07
N THR A 353 -16.47 13.78 5.58
CA THR A 353 -17.88 13.38 5.51
C THR A 353 -18.12 12.36 4.39
N ASN A 354 -18.82 11.28 4.70
CA ASN A 354 -19.26 10.28 3.73
C ASN A 354 -20.65 10.59 3.16
N LEU A 355 -20.76 10.91 1.87
CA LEU A 355 -22.05 11.17 1.20
C LEU A 355 -23.00 9.96 1.22
N PHE A 356 -22.48 8.75 1.43
CA PHE A 356 -23.26 7.50 1.38
C PHE A 356 -23.61 6.92 2.77
N ALA A 357 -23.23 7.58 3.87
CA ALA A 357 -23.49 7.06 5.21
C ALA A 357 -24.99 6.90 5.52
N GLY A 358 -25.37 5.77 6.11
CA GLY A 358 -26.76 5.46 6.44
C GLY A 358 -27.67 5.28 5.23
N THR A 359 -27.10 4.92 4.06
CA THR A 359 -27.87 4.56 2.86
C THR A 359 -27.97 3.04 2.68
N ASP A 360 -27.55 2.27 3.67
CA ASP A 360 -27.77 0.83 3.75
C ASP A 360 -29.23 0.48 4.08
N LYS A 361 -29.64 -0.74 3.72
CA LYS A 361 -30.97 -1.31 4.00
C LYS A 361 -30.90 -2.34 5.14
N CYS A 362 -30.02 -2.17 6.12
CA CYS A 362 -29.96 -3.11 7.24
C CYS A 362 -31.19 -2.96 8.16
N LYS A 363 -31.77 -4.10 8.55
CA LYS A 363 -32.88 -4.18 9.51
C LYS A 363 -32.45 -3.73 10.91
N PRO A 364 -33.36 -3.23 11.78
CA PRO A 364 -33.01 -2.79 13.14
C PRO A 364 -32.50 -3.90 14.06
N THR A 365 -32.65 -5.18 13.70
CA THR A 365 -32.01 -6.33 14.37
C THR A 365 -30.57 -6.60 13.91
N THR A 366 -30.08 -5.84 12.92
CA THR A 366 -28.79 -6.02 12.26
C THR A 366 -27.88 -4.79 12.36
N ARG A 367 -26.58 -4.95 12.15
CA ARG A 367 -25.58 -3.89 12.02
C ARG A 367 -24.91 -3.98 10.65
N CYS A 368 -24.62 -2.84 10.03
CA CYS A 368 -23.94 -2.77 8.76
C CYS A 368 -22.42 -2.90 8.92
N GLU A 369 -21.78 -3.73 8.10
CA GLU A 369 -20.33 -3.73 7.84
C GLU A 369 -20.10 -3.50 6.34
N PRO A 370 -19.17 -2.62 5.92
CA PRO A 370 -18.87 -2.42 4.51
C PRO A 370 -18.20 -3.65 3.89
N LEU A 371 -18.42 -3.87 2.60
CA LEU A 371 -17.68 -4.83 1.79
C LEU A 371 -16.66 -4.09 0.90
N PHE A 372 -15.65 -4.84 0.46
CA PHE A 372 -14.47 -4.34 -0.22
C PHE A 372 -14.25 -5.09 -1.54
N GLY A 373 -13.68 -4.43 -2.55
CA GLY A 373 -13.57 -4.95 -3.91
C GLY A 373 -14.92 -5.01 -4.63
N PHE A 374 -15.91 -4.21 -4.21
CA PHE A 374 -17.25 -4.18 -4.81
C PHE A 374 -17.38 -3.12 -5.92
N GLY A 375 -16.54 -2.08 -5.89
CA GLY A 375 -16.53 -0.96 -6.82
C GLY A 375 -17.61 0.08 -6.54
N PHE A 376 -17.74 1.09 -7.41
CA PHE A 376 -18.64 2.24 -7.19
C PHE A 376 -20.12 1.89 -7.46
N ARG A 377 -20.69 0.97 -6.68
CA ARG A 377 -22.07 0.47 -6.82
C ARG A 377 -22.74 0.19 -5.48
N ARG A 378 -24.06 0.31 -5.42
CA ARG A 378 -24.85 -0.03 -4.23
C ARG A 378 -24.81 -1.54 -3.94
N GLY A 379 -24.92 -1.89 -2.66
CA GLY A 379 -24.86 -3.26 -2.15
C GLY A 379 -23.48 -3.68 -1.63
N GLY A 380 -22.51 -2.75 -1.58
CA GLY A 380 -21.16 -2.94 -1.04
C GLY A 380 -21.13 -2.99 0.50
N TYR A 381 -22.01 -3.77 1.11
CA TYR A 381 -22.13 -3.94 2.55
C TYR A 381 -22.70 -5.32 2.90
N GLN A 382 -22.62 -5.71 4.16
CA GLN A 382 -23.29 -6.86 4.73
C GLN A 382 -23.96 -6.47 6.05
N CYS A 383 -25.16 -7.00 6.30
CA CYS A 383 -25.86 -6.83 7.55
C CYS A 383 -25.61 -8.07 8.43
N LEU A 384 -24.83 -7.89 9.49
CA LEU A 384 -24.68 -8.89 10.55
C LEU A 384 -25.82 -8.77 11.56
N CYS A 385 -26.13 -9.82 12.31
CA CYS A 385 -26.96 -9.66 13.51
C CYS A 385 -26.28 -8.76 14.56
N GLN A 386 -27.06 -7.96 15.28
CA GLN A 386 -26.55 -7.21 16.44
C GLN A 386 -26.24 -8.17 17.62
N PRO A 387 -25.36 -7.80 18.56
CA PRO A 387 -25.19 -8.54 19.81
C PRO A 387 -26.53 -8.75 20.52
N GLY A 388 -26.80 -9.99 20.95
CA GLY A 388 -28.11 -10.40 21.45
C GLY A 388 -29.12 -10.88 20.39
N TYR A 389 -28.71 -10.96 19.11
CA TYR A 389 -29.46 -11.57 18.02
C TYR A 389 -28.59 -12.59 17.26
N ARG A 390 -29.24 -13.50 16.53
CA ARG A 390 -28.61 -14.56 15.74
C ARG A 390 -29.32 -14.77 14.41
N TYR A 391 -28.62 -15.40 13.47
CA TYR A 391 -29.20 -15.74 12.17
C TYR A 391 -30.33 -16.77 12.33
N PRO A 392 -31.34 -16.74 11.44
CA PRO A 392 -32.25 -17.86 11.21
C PRO A 392 -31.48 -19.14 10.83
N PRO A 393 -31.99 -20.34 11.16
CA PRO A 393 -31.28 -21.61 10.89
C PRO A 393 -31.17 -21.96 9.40
N TYR A 394 -31.87 -21.23 8.52
CA TYR A 394 -31.82 -21.36 7.06
C TYR A 394 -30.92 -20.30 6.40
N GLN A 395 -30.27 -19.43 7.17
CA GLN A 395 -29.46 -18.32 6.67
C GLN A 395 -27.98 -18.58 6.93
N ASP A 396 -27.22 -18.84 5.87
CA ASP A 396 -25.77 -19.04 5.93
C ASP A 396 -25.02 -17.70 6.06
N GLY A 397 -24.93 -17.21 7.29
CA GLY A 397 -24.11 -16.05 7.66
C GLY A 397 -24.69 -14.69 7.24
N PRO A 398 -23.86 -13.63 7.14
CA PRO A 398 -24.31 -12.25 6.89
C PRO A 398 -25.27 -12.10 5.71
N PHE A 399 -26.36 -11.35 5.92
CA PHE A 399 -27.22 -10.92 4.81
C PHE A 399 -26.43 -9.95 3.92
N LYS A 400 -26.21 -10.30 2.65
CA LYS A 400 -25.36 -9.50 1.75
C LYS A 400 -26.17 -8.34 1.15
N GLY A 401 -25.65 -7.12 1.28
CA GLY A 401 -26.30 -5.88 0.86
C GLY A 401 -26.75 -5.90 -0.59
N TYR A 402 -25.95 -6.47 -1.51
CA TYR A 402 -26.33 -6.60 -2.92
C TYR A 402 -27.57 -7.47 -3.21
N ILE A 403 -27.97 -8.33 -2.26
CA ILE A 403 -29.23 -9.09 -2.31
C ILE A 403 -30.35 -8.20 -1.79
N ILE A 404 -30.16 -7.57 -0.64
CA ILE A 404 -31.12 -6.64 -0.01
C ILE A 404 -31.44 -5.43 -0.93
N GLU A 405 -30.46 -4.96 -1.70
CA GLU A 405 -30.63 -3.88 -2.68
C GLU A 405 -31.49 -4.28 -3.89
N LYS A 406 -31.50 -5.58 -4.23
CA LYS A 406 -32.27 -6.15 -5.35
C LYS A 406 -33.61 -6.76 -4.95
N ALA A 407 -33.79 -7.06 -3.66
CA ALA A 407 -35.00 -7.68 -3.13
C ALA A 407 -36.26 -6.86 -3.43
N THR A 408 -37.37 -7.55 -3.63
CA THR A 408 -38.67 -6.87 -3.77
C THR A 408 -39.13 -6.28 -2.42
N GLN A 409 -40.08 -5.34 -2.43
CA GLN A 409 -40.56 -4.72 -1.18
C GLN A 409 -41.17 -5.75 -0.22
N GLU A 410 -41.90 -6.75 -0.73
CA GLU A 410 -42.50 -7.83 0.06
C GLU A 410 -41.45 -8.77 0.65
N GLU A 411 -40.46 -9.15 -0.16
CA GLU A 411 -39.32 -9.97 0.24
C GLU A 411 -38.43 -9.27 1.27
N TYR A 412 -38.21 -7.95 1.12
CA TYR A 412 -37.50 -7.14 2.10
C TYR A 412 -38.26 -7.01 3.43
N VAL A 413 -39.59 -6.86 3.39
CA VAL A 413 -40.40 -6.79 4.62
C VAL A 413 -40.34 -8.11 5.39
N ASN A 414 -40.48 -9.25 4.70
CA ASN A 414 -40.60 -10.56 5.34
C ASN A 414 -39.26 -11.24 5.72
N ASN A 415 -38.15 -10.89 5.07
CA ASN A 415 -36.83 -11.51 5.29
C ASN A 415 -35.80 -10.55 5.90
N PHE A 416 -34.54 -10.99 6.03
CA PHE A 416 -33.38 -10.20 6.49
C PHE A 416 -33.38 -9.74 7.96
N ASP A 417 -34.35 -10.16 8.77
CA ASP A 417 -34.35 -9.96 10.22
C ASP A 417 -33.61 -11.07 10.98
N CYS A 418 -33.01 -10.74 12.12
CA CYS A 418 -32.33 -11.69 13.01
C CYS A 418 -33.22 -12.08 14.19
N ILE A 419 -33.11 -13.34 14.62
CA ILE A 419 -33.85 -13.90 15.75
C ILE A 419 -33.16 -13.47 17.06
N LYS A 420 -33.93 -13.00 18.04
CA LYS A 420 -33.39 -12.61 19.35
C LYS A 420 -32.89 -13.81 20.15
N VAL A 421 -31.74 -13.67 20.82
CA VAL A 421 -31.21 -14.65 21.77
C VAL A 421 -31.91 -14.47 23.13
N GLU A 422 -32.48 -15.55 23.67
CA GLU A 422 -33.33 -15.49 24.88
C GLU A 422 -32.55 -15.63 26.20
N LEU A 423 -31.42 -16.34 26.19
CA LEU A 423 -30.60 -16.64 27.36
C LEU A 423 -29.15 -16.18 27.15
N TYR A 424 -28.47 -15.76 28.21
CA TYR A 424 -27.08 -15.33 28.14
C TYR A 424 -26.25 -15.99 29.24
N GLN A 425 -25.03 -16.38 28.89
CA GLN A 425 -24.00 -16.74 29.86
C GLN A 425 -23.37 -15.46 30.40
N LEU A 426 -22.94 -15.50 31.66
CA LEU A 426 -22.13 -14.47 32.29
C LEU A 426 -20.70 -14.96 32.38
N TYR A 427 -19.73 -14.06 32.19
CA TYR A 427 -18.34 -14.39 32.43
C TYR A 427 -18.10 -14.78 33.90
N PRO A 428 -17.27 -15.79 34.19
CA PRO A 428 -16.88 -16.13 35.55
C PRO A 428 -16.22 -14.94 36.25
N GLN A 429 -16.48 -14.77 37.55
CA GLN A 429 -15.98 -13.61 38.30
C GLN A 429 -14.43 -13.53 38.29
N TYR A 430 -13.74 -14.67 38.26
CA TYR A 430 -12.28 -14.73 38.15
C TYR A 430 -11.74 -14.31 36.77
N PHE A 431 -12.50 -14.49 35.69
CA PHE A 431 -12.12 -14.07 34.33
C PHE A 431 -12.20 -12.55 34.17
N LEU A 432 -13.24 -11.93 34.74
CA LEU A 432 -13.34 -10.47 34.83
C LEU A 432 -12.15 -9.89 35.61
N GLN A 433 -11.70 -10.58 36.66
CA GLN A 433 -10.64 -10.11 37.56
C GLN A 433 -9.23 -10.15 36.93
N SER A 434 -9.00 -10.94 35.89
CA SER A 434 -7.73 -10.98 35.14
C SER A 434 -7.70 -10.07 33.90
N TYR A 435 -8.85 -9.62 33.38
CA TYR A 435 -8.95 -8.80 32.15
C TYR A 435 -9.42 -7.34 32.39
N PHE A 436 -9.35 -6.85 33.63
CA PHE A 436 -9.76 -5.48 34.02
C PHE A 436 -8.98 -4.32 33.36
N GLY A 437 -7.96 -4.62 32.53
CA GLY A 437 -7.25 -3.66 31.68
C GLY A 437 -7.32 -3.94 30.17
N LEU A 438 -8.01 -5.00 29.74
CA LEU A 438 -8.11 -5.43 28.33
C LEU A 438 -9.51 -5.22 27.71
N PHE A 439 -10.55 -5.09 28.54
CA PHE A 439 -11.86 -4.60 28.10
C PHE A 439 -11.99 -3.11 28.46
N PRO A 440 -11.75 -2.16 27.53
CA PRO A 440 -11.97 -0.74 27.78
C PRO A 440 -13.45 -0.45 28.05
N PRO A 441 -13.79 0.60 28.83
CA PRO A 441 -15.18 0.95 29.13
C PRO A 441 -15.98 1.24 27.85
N ARG A 442 -17.26 0.85 27.88
CA ARG A 442 -18.17 0.85 26.73
C ARG A 442 -18.14 2.17 25.95
N THR A 443 -17.56 2.10 24.77
CA THR A 443 -17.72 3.07 23.68
C THR A 443 -18.35 2.32 22.50
N ARG A 444 -19.21 2.96 21.70
CA ARG A 444 -19.91 2.30 20.57
C ARG A 444 -18.94 2.12 19.39
N ARG A 445 -18.11 1.07 19.45
CA ARG A 445 -17.10 0.79 18.42
C ARG A 445 -17.62 -0.20 17.38
N SER A 446 -18.01 0.34 16.24
CA SER A 446 -17.81 -0.30 14.93
C SER A 446 -17.06 0.70 14.07
N ALA A 447 -15.97 0.23 13.45
CA ALA A 447 -14.81 1.02 13.01
C ALA A 447 -13.99 1.69 14.14
N ASP A 448 -12.67 1.54 13.98
CA ASP A 448 -11.52 2.22 14.62
C ASP A 448 -11.32 2.16 16.16
N TYR A 449 -10.06 2.31 16.57
CA TYR A 449 -9.56 1.98 17.91
C TYR A 449 -8.24 2.72 18.20
N ASN A 450 -8.22 3.67 19.16
CA ASN A 450 -7.07 3.97 20.04
C ASN A 450 -7.37 5.13 21.03
N SER A 451 -6.41 5.38 21.94
CA SER A 451 -6.36 6.42 23.01
C SER A 451 -7.32 6.24 24.22
N ASP A 452 -6.93 6.53 25.48
CA ASP A 452 -5.57 6.59 26.07
C ASP A 452 -5.58 6.39 27.60
N LEU A 453 -4.39 6.37 28.24
CA LEU A 453 -4.20 6.03 29.67
C LEU A 453 -4.70 7.08 30.68
N SER A 454 -5.22 6.64 31.84
CA SER A 454 -4.61 6.86 33.19
C SER A 454 -5.60 6.78 34.38
N ASN A 455 -5.04 6.53 35.57
CA ASN A 455 -5.55 6.83 36.92
C ASN A 455 -6.87 6.22 37.44
N SER A 456 -6.70 5.18 38.27
CA SER A 456 -7.05 5.17 39.71
C SER A 456 -8.46 5.60 40.17
N SER A 457 -9.19 4.63 40.76
CA SER A 457 -9.76 4.65 42.14
C SER A 457 -11.25 4.25 42.28
N VAL A 458 -11.60 3.85 43.52
CA VAL A 458 -12.94 3.66 44.09
C VAL A 458 -13.83 2.57 43.45
N TYR A 459 -13.72 1.35 43.99
CA TYR A 459 -14.91 0.51 44.24
C TYR A 459 -15.84 1.23 45.24
N ASN A 460 -17.16 1.18 45.04
CA ASN A 460 -18.09 1.08 46.18
C ASN A 460 -19.53 0.65 45.80
N ASN A 461 -20.07 -0.26 46.60
CA ASN A 461 -21.49 -0.48 46.93
C ASN A 461 -22.54 -0.69 45.81
N LEU A 462 -23.07 -1.92 45.73
CA LEU A 462 -24.43 -2.30 46.20
C LEU A 462 -24.68 -3.81 45.94
N SER A 463 -24.85 -4.62 46.99
CA SER A 463 -26.16 -5.08 47.52
C SER A 463 -26.89 -6.13 46.64
N LYS A 464 -26.61 -7.43 46.84
CA LYS A 464 -27.34 -8.40 47.70
C LYS A 464 -28.55 -9.10 47.03
N ASN A 465 -28.55 -10.44 47.11
CA ASN A 465 -29.73 -11.36 47.06
C ASN A 465 -30.47 -11.48 45.70
N SER A 466 -31.15 -12.58 45.32
CA SER A 466 -31.33 -13.91 45.95
C SER A 466 -31.83 -15.01 44.98
N ARG A 467 -31.41 -16.27 45.22
CA ARG A 467 -32.12 -17.57 45.05
C ARG A 467 -33.01 -17.86 43.80
N LEU A 468 -32.56 -18.83 42.97
CA LEU A 468 -33.16 -20.16 42.67
C LEU A 468 -34.70 -20.37 42.62
N PRO A 469 -35.27 -21.36 41.86
CA PRO A 469 -34.75 -22.15 40.70
C PRO A 469 -35.81 -22.54 39.60
N LEU A 470 -35.36 -23.26 38.54
CA LEU A 470 -35.86 -24.50 37.85
C LEU A 470 -37.39 -24.91 37.92
N LEU A 471 -38.03 -25.67 37.00
CA LEU A 471 -37.63 -26.52 35.83
C LEU A 471 -38.86 -26.95 34.92
N ILE A 472 -38.68 -28.01 34.10
CA ILE A 472 -39.66 -28.95 33.48
C ILE A 472 -40.21 -28.59 32.07
N ASP A 473 -39.49 -28.79 30.93
CA ASP A 473 -39.73 -29.74 29.76
C ASP A 473 -40.54 -29.69 28.34
N SER A 474 -41.17 -28.71 27.65
CA SER A 474 -42.28 -28.90 26.60
C SER A 474 -41.97 -29.15 25.09
N VAL A 475 -42.81 -29.70 24.14
CA VAL A 475 -43.93 -30.73 23.99
C VAL A 475 -43.83 -31.40 22.60
N SER A 476 -44.22 -32.69 22.49
CA SER A 476 -44.16 -33.57 21.30
C SER A 476 -45.02 -33.21 20.07
N LYS A 477 -44.67 -33.82 18.92
CA LYS A 477 -45.54 -34.51 17.92
C LYS A 477 -44.64 -35.29 16.91
N VAL A 478 -44.90 -36.53 16.44
CA VAL A 478 -46.10 -37.22 15.87
C VAL A 478 -46.27 -36.90 14.36
N ASN A 479 -46.61 -37.80 13.41
CA ASN A 479 -47.03 -39.23 13.44
C ASN A 479 -46.01 -40.14 12.65
N ILE A 480 -46.26 -41.13 11.76
CA ILE A 480 -47.43 -41.71 11.05
C ILE A 480 -47.38 -43.27 11.01
N ILE A 481 -48.35 -43.91 11.67
CA ILE A 481 -49.14 -45.13 11.33
C ILE A 481 -48.65 -46.11 10.21
N THR A 482 -48.53 -47.41 10.54
CA THR A 482 -49.23 -48.53 9.84
C THR A 482 -49.30 -49.82 10.68
N THR A 483 -50.27 -50.70 10.37
CA THR A 483 -50.79 -51.85 11.15
C THR A 483 -50.73 -53.16 10.33
N LEU A 484 -50.85 -54.41 10.83
CA LEU A 484 -50.76 -55.08 12.15
C LEU A 484 -50.68 -56.62 11.93
N LEU A 485 -50.04 -57.36 12.85
CA LEU A 485 -50.26 -58.77 13.29
C LEU A 485 -50.59 -59.93 12.30
N ALA A 486 -49.69 -60.93 12.24
CA ALA A 486 -49.90 -62.40 12.26
C ALA A 486 -48.54 -63.14 12.07
N THR A 487 -48.18 -64.31 12.63
CA THR A 487 -48.72 -65.20 13.70
C THR A 487 -47.60 -66.15 14.19
N SER A 488 -47.79 -66.80 15.35
CA SER A 488 -47.25 -68.14 15.76
C SER A 488 -45.74 -68.48 15.69
N SER A 489 -45.08 -68.42 16.85
CA SER A 489 -44.29 -69.50 17.52
C SER A 489 -43.56 -70.64 16.75
N SER A 490 -42.35 -70.97 17.26
CA SER A 490 -41.47 -72.15 16.96
C SER A 490 -40.76 -72.09 15.59
N ILE A 491 -39.50 -72.53 15.43
CA ILE A 491 -38.89 -73.82 15.79
C ILE A 491 -37.42 -73.66 16.30
N PHE A 492 -36.93 -74.66 17.06
CA PHE A 492 -35.54 -74.77 17.54
C PHE A 492 -34.61 -75.44 16.51
N GLU A 493 -33.30 -75.21 16.63
CA GLU A 493 -32.20 -76.03 16.07
C GLU A 493 -32.16 -76.33 14.55
N SER A 494 -31.33 -75.57 13.84
CA SER A 494 -30.33 -76.13 12.92
C SER A 494 -29.18 -75.12 12.71
N TYR A 495 -28.06 -75.57 12.14
CA TYR A 495 -26.88 -74.75 11.77
C TYR A 495 -26.04 -74.14 12.90
N ILE A 496 -25.69 -74.95 13.91
CA ILE A 496 -24.34 -74.86 14.49
C ILE A 496 -23.36 -75.50 13.50
N TYR A 497 -22.16 -74.91 13.36
CA TYR A 497 -21.22 -75.05 12.24
C TYR A 497 -21.79 -74.44 10.93
N PRO A 498 -21.29 -73.26 10.50
CA PRO A 498 -19.85 -73.06 10.28
C PRO A 498 -19.30 -71.74 10.87
N ILE A 499 -18.99 -71.69 12.18
CA ILE A 499 -18.42 -70.49 12.83
C ILE A 499 -16.88 -70.49 12.87
N LEU A 500 -16.23 -71.65 12.78
CA LEU A 500 -14.77 -71.78 12.92
C LEU A 500 -13.93 -71.45 11.66
N ALA A 501 -14.56 -71.14 10.52
CA ALA A 501 -13.85 -70.82 9.26
C ALA A 501 -13.70 -69.31 8.98
N LEU A 502 -14.49 -68.45 9.63
CA LEU A 502 -14.53 -67.01 9.34
C LEU A 502 -13.56 -66.17 10.20
N SER A 503 -13.10 -66.69 11.34
CA SER A 503 -12.21 -65.98 12.27
C SER A 503 -10.82 -65.70 11.68
N CYS A 504 -10.20 -66.69 11.02
CA CYS A 504 -8.82 -66.57 10.54
C CYS A 504 -8.65 -65.59 9.36
N HIS A 505 -9.69 -65.29 8.58
CA HIS A 505 -9.59 -64.37 7.45
C HIS A 505 -9.86 -62.90 7.81
N PHE A 506 -10.52 -62.64 8.94
CA PHE A 506 -10.67 -61.28 9.48
C PHE A 506 -9.41 -60.79 10.21
N ILE A 507 -8.76 -61.67 10.99
CA ILE A 507 -7.62 -61.29 11.85
C ILE A 507 -6.42 -60.76 11.03
N THR A 508 -6.10 -61.37 9.89
CA THR A 508 -5.00 -60.94 9.02
C THR A 508 -5.25 -59.55 8.43
N LYS A 509 -6.47 -59.27 7.97
CA LYS A 509 -6.86 -57.94 7.46
C LYS A 509 -6.86 -56.88 8.57
N PHE A 510 -7.29 -57.23 9.78
CA PHE A 510 -7.29 -56.32 10.94
C PHE A 510 -5.87 -55.95 11.40
N LEU A 511 -4.90 -56.86 11.27
CA LEU A 511 -3.50 -56.61 11.60
C LEU A 511 -2.82 -55.68 10.57
N SER A 512 -3.07 -55.86 9.28
CA SER A 512 -2.56 -54.95 8.24
C SER A 512 -3.12 -53.53 8.42
N SER A 513 -4.44 -53.42 8.60
CA SER A 513 -5.13 -52.14 8.85
C SER A 513 -4.55 -51.41 10.07
N LYS A 514 -4.32 -52.12 11.19
CA LYS A 514 -3.69 -51.53 12.38
C LYS A 514 -2.30 -50.97 12.14
N GLN A 515 -1.53 -51.53 11.20
CA GLN A 515 -0.16 -51.11 10.95
C GLN A 515 -0.11 -49.82 10.11
N GLU A 516 -1.00 -49.68 9.13
CA GLU A 516 -1.20 -48.42 8.40
C GLU A 516 -1.78 -47.34 9.33
N ASP A 517 -2.84 -47.67 10.09
CA ASP A 517 -3.50 -46.79 11.05
C ASP A 517 -2.53 -46.30 12.16
N HIS A 518 -1.57 -47.13 12.60
CA HIS A 518 -0.49 -46.70 13.50
C HIS A 518 0.61 -45.88 12.83
N ILE A 519 0.91 -46.07 11.53
CA ILE A 519 1.86 -45.23 10.80
C ILE A 519 1.24 -43.85 10.53
N GLU A 520 -0.04 -43.80 10.15
CA GLU A 520 -0.79 -42.58 9.93
C GLU A 520 -1.00 -41.81 11.24
N LYS A 521 -1.37 -42.48 12.35
CA LYS A 521 -1.43 -41.85 13.68
C LYS A 521 -0.06 -41.43 14.22
N ARG A 522 1.06 -42.05 13.79
CA ARG A 522 2.42 -41.57 14.11
C ARG A 522 2.85 -40.38 13.23
N ARG A 523 2.44 -40.32 11.97
CA ARG A 523 2.64 -39.16 11.10
C ARG A 523 1.80 -37.97 11.56
N SER A 524 0.54 -38.21 11.89
CA SER A 524 -0.37 -37.24 12.52
C SER A 524 0.21 -36.75 13.86
N LYS A 525 0.64 -37.63 14.77
CA LYS A 525 1.28 -37.19 16.03
C LYS A 525 2.55 -36.39 15.82
N ARG A 526 3.44 -36.78 14.90
CA ARG A 526 4.60 -35.93 14.56
C ARG A 526 4.13 -34.57 14.06
N ALA A 527 3.22 -34.52 13.09
CA ALA A 527 2.69 -33.25 12.59
C ALA A 527 2.06 -32.37 13.70
N THR A 528 1.36 -32.94 14.69
CA THR A 528 0.77 -32.17 15.81
C THR A 528 1.79 -31.75 16.87
N ASP A 529 2.86 -32.50 17.09
CA ASP A 529 3.90 -32.17 18.07
C ASP A 529 5.00 -31.25 17.45
N GLU A 530 5.14 -31.27 16.12
CA GLU A 530 6.15 -30.55 15.32
C GLU A 530 5.65 -29.17 14.81
N TYR A 531 4.33 -28.98 14.59
CA TYR A 531 3.77 -27.68 14.22
C TYR A 531 3.94 -26.60 15.31
N PRO A 532 3.57 -26.84 16.59
CA PRO A 532 3.68 -25.83 17.65
C PRO A 532 5.12 -25.39 17.87
N THR A 533 6.07 -26.34 17.80
CA THR A 533 7.51 -26.06 17.96
C THR A 533 8.09 -25.27 16.78
N ARG A 534 7.59 -25.49 15.55
CA ARG A 534 7.97 -24.70 14.36
C ARG A 534 7.44 -23.26 14.40
N ILE A 535 6.20 -23.04 14.82
CA ILE A 535 5.64 -21.67 14.95
C ILE A 535 6.32 -20.93 16.11
N ALA A 536 6.54 -21.62 17.24
CA ALA A 536 7.29 -21.07 18.37
C ALA A 536 8.72 -20.67 17.98
N SER A 537 9.44 -21.48 17.19
CA SER A 537 10.82 -21.15 16.78
C SER A 537 10.88 -19.96 15.83
N ILE A 538 9.93 -19.83 14.88
CA ILE A 538 9.82 -18.65 14.00
C ILE A 538 9.59 -17.38 14.82
N MET A 539 8.64 -17.38 15.76
CA MET A 539 8.34 -16.20 16.57
C MET A 539 9.40 -15.91 17.65
N GLN A 540 10.07 -16.94 18.17
CA GLN A 540 11.22 -16.77 19.05
C GLN A 540 12.40 -16.12 18.30
N LEU A 541 12.71 -16.57 17.09
CA LEU A 541 13.75 -15.98 16.24
C LEU A 541 13.44 -14.52 15.88
N TYR A 542 12.19 -14.25 15.46
CA TYR A 542 11.70 -12.90 15.17
C TYR A 542 11.92 -11.95 16.36
N ASN A 543 11.42 -12.32 17.53
CA ASN A 543 11.51 -11.52 18.74
C ASN A 543 12.96 -11.38 19.26
N HIS A 544 13.78 -12.44 19.14
CA HIS A 544 15.16 -12.42 19.60
C HIS A 544 16.03 -11.43 18.81
N LEU A 545 15.94 -11.44 17.48
CA LEU A 545 16.69 -10.51 16.62
C LEU A 545 16.12 -9.08 16.64
N ASN A 546 14.82 -8.89 16.90
CA ASN A 546 14.26 -7.57 17.17
C ASN A 546 14.74 -6.98 18.51
N TYR A 547 14.99 -7.81 19.53
CA TYR A 547 15.46 -7.37 20.85
C TYR A 547 16.98 -7.16 20.89
N ASN A 548 17.76 -8.06 20.30
CA ASN A 548 19.24 -8.02 20.26
C ASN A 548 19.75 -8.10 18.80
N PRO A 549 19.60 -7.03 18.00
CA PRO A 549 19.92 -7.06 16.56
C PRO A 549 21.40 -7.33 16.25
N HIS A 550 22.32 -7.01 17.17
CA HIS A 550 23.76 -7.25 17.02
C HIS A 550 24.14 -8.74 16.93
N ILE A 551 23.29 -9.66 17.40
CA ILE A 551 23.60 -11.10 17.40
C ILE A 551 23.71 -11.66 15.97
N CYS A 552 23.14 -10.99 14.97
CA CYS A 552 23.17 -11.44 13.57
C CYS A 552 24.58 -11.65 12.99
N GLU A 553 25.60 -10.96 13.51
CA GLU A 553 26.99 -11.07 13.05
C GLU A 553 27.65 -12.41 13.40
N PHE A 554 27.06 -13.15 14.34
CA PHE A 554 27.52 -14.48 14.77
C PHE A 554 26.64 -15.62 14.21
N MET A 555 25.72 -15.30 13.30
CA MET A 555 24.78 -16.24 12.67
C MET A 555 25.13 -16.45 11.18
N THR A 556 24.86 -17.65 10.66
CA THR A 556 24.94 -17.93 9.22
C THR A 556 23.71 -17.40 8.48
N GLU A 557 23.82 -17.18 7.17
CA GLU A 557 22.70 -16.68 6.34
C GLU A 557 21.44 -17.55 6.50
N ASP A 558 21.58 -18.88 6.50
CA ASP A 558 20.49 -19.84 6.71
C ASP A 558 19.70 -19.61 8.03
N LEU A 559 20.39 -19.15 9.09
CA LEU A 559 19.78 -18.85 10.40
C LEU A 559 19.13 -17.46 10.44
N LEU A 560 19.50 -16.56 9.53
CA LEU A 560 18.91 -15.24 9.34
C LEU A 560 17.71 -15.28 8.35
N THR A 561 17.57 -16.34 7.56
CA THR A 561 16.42 -16.57 6.67
C THR A 561 15.30 -17.37 7.35
N MET A 562 14.07 -16.86 7.28
CA MET A 562 12.86 -17.62 7.63
C MET A 562 12.42 -18.55 6.48
N PRO A 563 11.67 -19.62 6.77
CA PRO A 563 11.01 -20.44 5.76
C PRO A 563 10.08 -19.62 4.84
N GLY A 564 10.08 -19.94 3.54
CA GLY A 564 9.30 -19.20 2.53
C GLY A 564 7.78 -19.26 2.70
N ASP A 565 7.24 -20.24 3.43
CA ASP A 565 5.81 -20.34 3.75
C ASP A 565 5.36 -19.33 4.83
N VAL A 566 6.27 -18.53 5.39
CA VAL A 566 5.93 -17.32 6.16
C VAL A 566 5.32 -16.22 5.27
N LEU A 567 5.59 -16.20 3.97
CA LEU A 567 5.13 -15.18 3.01
C LEU A 567 3.68 -15.37 2.51
N HIS A 568 2.83 -16.02 3.30
CA HIS A 568 1.44 -16.23 2.91
C HIS A 568 0.71 -14.89 2.73
N ASP A 569 -0.07 -14.73 1.65
CA ASP A 569 -0.74 -13.49 1.23
C ASP A 569 0.19 -12.27 0.97
N ALA A 570 1.53 -12.41 1.03
CA ALA A 570 2.47 -11.28 0.91
C ALA A 570 2.42 -10.59 -0.47
N ASP A 571 2.13 -11.36 -1.52
CA ASP A 571 1.90 -10.90 -2.89
C ASP A 571 0.70 -9.94 -3.00
N ILE A 572 -0.35 -10.18 -2.22
CA ILE A 572 -1.55 -9.33 -2.18
C ILE A 572 -1.39 -8.19 -1.15
N GLN A 573 -0.74 -8.45 -0.01
CA GLN A 573 -0.56 -7.45 1.05
C GLN A 573 0.45 -6.35 0.70
N PHE A 574 1.45 -6.67 -0.12
CA PHE A 574 2.48 -5.75 -0.60
C PHE A 574 2.44 -5.51 -2.12
N GLU A 575 1.30 -5.77 -2.77
CA GLU A 575 1.11 -5.57 -4.22
C GLU A 575 1.52 -4.14 -4.66
N SER A 576 1.16 -3.13 -3.86
CA SER A 576 1.49 -1.73 -4.09
C SER A 576 3.00 -1.42 -4.11
N GLN A 577 3.82 -2.23 -3.43
CA GLN A 577 5.27 -2.08 -3.33
C GLN A 577 5.96 -2.89 -4.43
N ALA A 578 5.49 -4.11 -4.71
CA ALA A 578 5.92 -4.88 -5.89
C ALA A 578 5.70 -4.09 -7.20
N ARG A 579 4.59 -3.35 -7.29
CA ARG A 579 4.31 -2.44 -8.42
C ARG A 579 5.20 -1.21 -8.48
N LEU A 580 5.69 -0.69 -7.35
CA LEU A 580 6.66 0.40 -7.32
C LEU A 580 8.03 -0.05 -7.85
N ALA A 581 8.43 -1.30 -7.60
CA ALA A 581 9.59 -1.90 -8.29
C ALA A 581 9.30 -2.17 -9.78
N LEU A 582 8.05 -2.50 -10.13
CA LEU A 582 7.64 -2.72 -11.52
C LEU A 582 7.65 -1.42 -12.36
N THR A 583 7.21 -0.28 -11.83
CA THR A 583 7.31 1.01 -12.57
C THR A 583 8.75 1.40 -12.84
N LEU A 584 9.66 1.21 -11.88
CA LEU A 584 11.11 1.38 -12.08
C LEU A 584 11.67 0.41 -13.15
N SER A 585 11.29 -0.87 -13.10
CA SER A 585 11.68 -1.86 -14.12
C SER A 585 11.17 -1.47 -15.52
N HIS A 586 9.93 -0.99 -15.62
CA HIS A 586 9.35 -0.50 -16.87
C HIS A 586 10.06 0.75 -17.39
N PHE A 587 10.41 1.70 -16.51
CA PHE A 587 11.14 2.91 -16.89
C PHE A 587 12.49 2.53 -17.50
N LEU A 588 13.32 1.78 -16.78
CA LEU A 588 14.60 1.29 -17.27
C LEU A 588 14.45 0.47 -18.56
N SER A 589 13.42 -0.38 -18.64
CA SER A 589 13.22 -1.23 -19.82
C SER A 589 12.80 -0.43 -21.06
N SER A 590 11.95 0.59 -20.89
CA SER A 590 11.59 1.50 -21.98
C SER A 590 12.80 2.36 -22.41
N PHE A 591 13.58 2.88 -21.45
CA PHE A 591 14.74 3.72 -21.73
C PHE A 591 15.79 2.94 -22.56
N TYR A 592 16.21 1.76 -22.08
CA TYR A 592 17.20 0.93 -22.78
C TYR A 592 16.67 0.18 -24.03
N GLN A 593 15.45 0.47 -24.49
CA GLN A 593 14.89 -0.03 -25.76
C GLN A 593 14.54 1.10 -26.74
N ILE A 594 14.25 2.31 -26.26
CA ILE A 594 13.78 3.44 -27.07
C ILE A 594 14.83 4.54 -27.23
N VAL A 595 15.67 4.79 -26.21
CA VAL A 595 16.63 5.90 -26.25
C VAL A 595 17.87 5.52 -27.05
N ASN A 596 18.22 6.37 -28.01
CA ASN A 596 19.47 6.34 -28.74
C ASN A 596 20.20 7.68 -28.58
N SER A 597 21.44 7.66 -28.05
CA SER A 597 22.30 8.83 -27.89
C SER A 597 22.76 9.44 -29.21
N ASP A 598 22.75 8.65 -30.28
CA ASP A 598 23.39 8.97 -31.56
C ASP A 598 22.39 9.53 -32.58
N GLU A 599 21.13 9.76 -32.17
CA GLU A 599 20.05 10.25 -33.03
C GLU A 599 20.00 11.80 -33.07
N ASP A 600 20.11 12.38 -34.27
CA ASP A 600 20.08 13.85 -34.44
C ASP A 600 18.72 14.40 -34.85
N PHE A 601 18.05 15.10 -33.93
CA PHE A 601 16.77 15.78 -34.20
C PHE A 601 16.99 17.20 -34.76
N PRO A 602 16.16 17.71 -35.69
CA PRO A 602 16.38 19.02 -36.30
C PRO A 602 16.40 20.20 -35.32
N MET A 603 15.52 20.19 -34.31
CA MET A 603 15.39 21.28 -33.32
C MET A 603 15.79 20.88 -31.89
N ARG A 604 15.91 19.57 -31.61
CA ARG A 604 16.20 19.01 -30.28
C ARG A 604 17.60 18.40 -30.23
N LYS A 605 18.10 18.09 -29.04
CA LYS A 605 19.25 17.21 -28.82
C LYS A 605 18.74 15.77 -28.61
N ALA A 606 19.61 14.79 -28.84
CA ALA A 606 19.41 13.44 -28.32
C ALA A 606 19.22 13.45 -26.79
N GLU A 607 18.53 12.44 -26.27
CA GLU A 607 18.59 12.11 -24.84
C GLU A 607 19.91 11.35 -24.59
N VAL A 608 20.60 11.66 -23.49
CA VAL A 608 21.91 11.05 -23.16
C VAL A 608 21.69 9.79 -22.32
N ASP A 609 22.62 8.82 -22.39
CA ASP A 609 22.63 7.66 -21.47
C ASP A 609 22.54 8.11 -20.00
N LEU A 610 21.72 7.40 -19.21
CA LEU A 610 21.42 7.72 -17.81
C LEU A 610 22.67 7.99 -16.95
N THR A 611 22.60 8.97 -16.06
CA THR A 611 23.67 9.26 -15.08
C THR A 611 23.46 8.51 -13.76
N ASP A 612 24.54 8.36 -12.97
CA ASP A 612 24.46 7.78 -11.64
C ASP A 612 23.63 8.64 -10.67
N GLU A 613 23.70 9.98 -10.71
CA GLU A 613 22.76 10.84 -9.96
C GLU A 613 21.28 10.63 -10.34
N GLN A 614 20.95 10.42 -11.62
CA GLN A 614 19.57 10.17 -12.05
C GLN A 614 19.03 8.85 -11.47
N LEU A 615 19.85 7.79 -11.51
CA LEU A 615 19.51 6.48 -10.95
C LEU A 615 19.45 6.49 -9.42
N ILE A 616 20.35 7.22 -8.76
CA ILE A 616 20.28 7.49 -7.31
C ILE A 616 18.99 8.23 -6.95
N GLY A 617 18.60 9.24 -7.75
CA GLY A 617 17.37 10.02 -7.56
C GLY A 617 16.11 9.16 -7.61
N GLU A 618 16.00 8.26 -8.58
CA GLU A 618 14.88 7.30 -8.72
C GLU A 618 14.73 6.39 -7.49
N VAL A 619 15.84 5.78 -7.09
CA VAL A 619 15.87 4.82 -5.97
C VAL A 619 15.55 5.53 -4.65
N LEU A 620 16.11 6.72 -4.42
CA LEU A 620 15.84 7.54 -3.24
C LEU A 620 14.37 7.99 -3.21
N ALA A 621 13.83 8.49 -4.34
CA ALA A 621 12.45 8.93 -4.43
C ALA A 621 11.43 7.81 -4.19
N ALA A 622 11.74 6.57 -4.61
CA ALA A 622 10.92 5.40 -4.30
C ALA A 622 10.87 5.11 -2.79
N VAL A 623 12.01 5.13 -2.08
CA VAL A 623 12.08 4.96 -0.60
C VAL A 623 11.43 6.13 0.17
N ALA A 624 11.47 7.33 -0.40
CA ALA A 624 10.82 8.50 0.16
C ALA A 624 9.28 8.45 0.00
N SER A 625 8.76 7.71 -0.97
CA SER A 625 7.34 7.69 -1.32
C SER A 625 6.44 6.91 -0.35
N ASP A 626 6.96 5.87 0.31
CA ASP A 626 6.16 4.91 1.07
C ASP A 626 6.78 4.52 2.42
N HIS A 627 6.01 4.68 3.50
CA HIS A 627 6.35 4.23 4.85
C HIS A 627 6.68 2.72 4.95
N LYS A 628 5.99 1.84 4.21
CA LYS A 628 6.17 0.37 4.27
C LYS A 628 7.49 -0.11 3.68
N VAL A 629 8.18 0.74 2.92
CA VAL A 629 9.44 0.43 2.23
C VAL A 629 10.61 0.74 3.15
N VAL A 630 11.49 -0.25 3.30
CA VAL A 630 12.79 -0.17 3.98
C VAL A 630 13.82 0.49 3.07
N GLY A 631 13.87 0.00 1.84
CA GLY A 631 14.87 0.35 0.84
C GLY A 631 14.49 -0.16 -0.55
N VAL A 632 15.15 0.40 -1.55
CA VAL A 632 15.00 0.08 -2.97
C VAL A 632 16.41 0.04 -3.56
N GLY A 633 16.63 -0.75 -4.61
CA GLY A 633 17.84 -0.60 -5.41
C GLY A 633 17.67 -1.06 -6.85
N ILE A 634 18.50 -0.49 -7.73
CA ILE A 634 18.63 -0.88 -9.14
C ILE A 634 20.01 -1.52 -9.27
N PHE A 635 20.06 -2.78 -9.71
CA PHE A 635 21.28 -3.58 -9.73
C PHE A 635 21.58 -4.04 -11.15
N PHE A 636 22.64 -3.51 -11.76
CA PHE A 636 23.02 -3.85 -13.13
C PHE A 636 23.81 -5.16 -13.19
N ASP A 637 23.68 -5.89 -14.30
CA ASP A 637 24.61 -6.97 -14.61
C ASP A 637 25.95 -6.43 -15.13
N ARG A 638 26.98 -7.27 -15.09
CA ARG A 638 28.38 -6.91 -15.33
C ARG A 638 28.56 -6.14 -16.65
N GLY A 639 29.00 -4.89 -16.55
CA GLY A 639 29.27 -4.00 -17.69
C GLY A 639 28.02 -3.53 -18.46
N LYS A 640 26.81 -3.66 -17.90
CA LYS A 640 25.58 -3.22 -18.56
C LYS A 640 25.26 -1.73 -18.38
N PHE A 641 25.87 -1.05 -17.41
CA PHE A 641 25.76 0.40 -17.23
C PHE A 641 26.98 1.11 -17.84
N ARG A 642 26.78 1.84 -18.96
CA ARG A 642 27.86 2.40 -19.79
C ARG A 642 28.70 3.48 -19.11
N ASN A 643 28.07 4.34 -18.31
CA ASN A 643 28.71 5.53 -17.73
C ASN A 643 29.58 5.25 -16.49
N TYR A 644 29.70 3.98 -16.06
CA TYR A 644 30.34 3.65 -14.80
C TYR A 644 31.82 3.27 -14.93
N ARG A 645 32.61 3.67 -13.92
CA ARG A 645 34.06 3.38 -13.86
C ARG A 645 34.38 1.96 -13.43
N LEU A 646 33.44 1.27 -12.77
CA LEU A 646 33.56 -0.12 -12.34
C LEU A 646 32.63 -1.03 -13.15
N PRO A 647 32.92 -2.35 -13.21
CA PRO A 647 32.11 -3.31 -13.97
C PRO A 647 30.74 -3.62 -13.34
N TYR A 648 30.44 -3.11 -12.15
CA TYR A 648 29.19 -3.32 -11.42
C TYR A 648 28.68 -1.98 -10.88
N PHE A 649 27.36 -1.82 -10.79
CA PHE A 649 26.69 -0.65 -10.24
C PHE A 649 25.36 -1.09 -9.63
N GLY A 650 25.17 -0.80 -8.35
CA GLY A 650 24.03 -1.22 -7.55
C GLY A 650 23.58 -0.15 -6.55
N PRO A 651 23.16 1.05 -6.97
CA PRO A 651 22.63 2.08 -6.08
C PRO A 651 21.43 1.54 -5.29
N TYR A 652 21.61 1.47 -3.98
CA TYR A 652 20.60 1.04 -3.01
C TYR A 652 20.37 2.17 -2.01
N ALA A 653 19.14 2.69 -1.97
CA ALA A 653 18.72 3.68 -0.97
C ALA A 653 17.93 3.00 0.15
N PHE A 654 18.05 3.54 1.35
CA PHE A 654 17.30 3.06 2.52
C PHE A 654 17.06 4.19 3.53
N ARG A 655 16.10 3.95 4.43
CA ARG A 655 15.78 4.86 5.53
C ARG A 655 16.71 4.58 6.73
N ILE A 656 17.34 5.62 7.26
CA ILE A 656 18.35 5.48 8.34
C ILE A 656 17.68 5.25 9.70
N GLU A 657 16.54 5.91 9.93
CA GLU A 657 15.82 5.94 11.21
C GLU A 657 14.32 6.06 10.93
N ASN A 658 13.47 5.50 11.79
CA ASN A 658 12.03 5.40 11.53
C ASN A 658 11.28 6.75 11.65
N ASP A 659 11.89 7.79 12.22
CA ASP A 659 11.22 9.05 12.55
C ASP A 659 11.63 10.25 11.68
N ILE A 660 10.60 10.99 11.25
CA ILE A 660 10.47 12.43 10.89
C ILE A 660 11.55 13.07 10.00
N ASN A 661 12.84 12.90 10.28
CA ASN A 661 13.97 13.70 9.78
C ASN A 661 14.23 13.65 8.26
N ARG A 662 13.48 12.85 7.48
CA ARG A 662 13.64 12.67 6.02
C ARG A 662 15.07 12.33 5.56
N LYS A 663 15.83 11.63 6.41
CA LYS A 663 17.22 11.23 6.10
C LYS A 663 17.25 9.89 5.39
N TYR A 664 17.58 9.95 4.10
CA TYR A 664 17.78 8.79 3.25
C TYR A 664 19.28 8.57 3.08
N ALA A 665 19.72 7.34 3.33
CA ALA A 665 21.04 6.87 2.96
C ALA A 665 21.00 6.30 1.54
N VAL A 666 22.10 6.46 0.80
CA VAL A 666 22.35 5.71 -0.43
C VAL A 666 23.77 5.15 -0.39
N VAL A 667 23.91 3.89 -0.79
CA VAL A 667 25.19 3.19 -0.95
C VAL A 667 25.22 2.52 -2.32
N ASP A 668 26.39 2.41 -2.95
CA ASP A 668 26.55 1.49 -4.07
C ASP A 668 26.89 0.10 -3.50
N TRP A 669 25.98 -0.86 -3.64
CA TRP A 669 26.19 -2.23 -3.18
C TRP A 669 27.35 -2.90 -3.93
N ALA A 670 27.76 -2.40 -5.11
CA ALA A 670 28.96 -2.87 -5.81
C ALA A 670 30.26 -2.69 -4.99
N GLY A 671 30.28 -1.76 -4.02
CA GLY A 671 31.40 -1.54 -3.10
C GLY A 671 31.36 -2.39 -1.82
N LEU A 672 30.28 -3.14 -1.56
CA LEU A 672 30.15 -3.97 -0.35
C LEU A 672 30.86 -5.33 -0.52
N PRO A 673 31.51 -5.85 0.53
CA PRO A 673 32.48 -6.95 0.42
C PRO A 673 31.89 -8.28 -0.09
N ASP A 674 30.60 -8.53 0.17
CA ASP A 674 29.94 -9.79 -0.20
C ASP A 674 29.42 -9.80 -1.66
N GLY A 675 29.29 -8.63 -2.30
CA GLY A 675 28.78 -8.46 -3.67
C GLY A 675 27.29 -8.79 -3.86
N TYR A 676 26.52 -7.91 -4.50
CA TYR A 676 25.10 -8.18 -4.77
C TYR A 676 24.89 -9.31 -5.78
N GLU A 677 25.91 -9.63 -6.59
CA GLU A 677 25.89 -10.71 -7.57
C GLU A 677 25.92 -12.11 -6.95
N ASN A 678 26.32 -12.22 -5.67
CA ASN A 678 26.34 -13.49 -4.93
C ASN A 678 25.01 -13.80 -4.23
N GLU A 679 24.17 -12.78 -4.01
CA GLU A 679 22.89 -12.93 -3.32
C GLU A 679 21.85 -13.72 -4.13
N ILE A 680 20.99 -14.44 -3.41
CA ILE A 680 20.04 -15.42 -3.94
C ILE A 680 19.04 -14.79 -4.94
N TRP A 681 18.54 -13.58 -4.68
CA TRP A 681 17.56 -12.92 -5.55
C TRP A 681 18.18 -12.50 -6.89
N PHE A 682 19.38 -11.93 -6.90
CA PHE A 682 20.05 -11.52 -8.13
C PHE A 682 20.38 -12.74 -9.00
N ARG A 683 20.94 -13.78 -8.38
CA ARG A 683 21.28 -15.05 -9.06
C ARG A 683 20.05 -15.77 -9.60
N THR A 684 18.95 -15.79 -8.84
CA THR A 684 17.69 -16.42 -9.29
C THR A 684 17.08 -15.67 -10.48
N MET A 685 17.07 -14.33 -10.44
CA MET A 685 16.58 -13.52 -11.56
C MET A 685 17.48 -13.65 -12.79
N LYS A 686 18.80 -13.52 -12.63
CA LYS A 686 19.74 -13.70 -13.74
C LYS A 686 19.66 -15.10 -14.34
N ALA A 687 19.60 -16.16 -13.53
CA ALA A 687 19.50 -17.54 -14.03
C ALA A 687 18.19 -17.81 -14.78
N ARG A 688 17.06 -17.23 -14.34
CA ARG A 688 15.76 -17.32 -15.05
C ARG A 688 15.81 -16.73 -16.46
N TRP A 689 16.61 -15.69 -16.67
CA TRP A 689 16.69 -14.93 -17.93
C TRP A 689 18.05 -15.06 -18.65
N ALA A 690 18.89 -16.04 -18.26
CA ALA A 690 20.22 -16.26 -18.82
C ALA A 690 20.20 -16.95 -20.19
N THR A 691 19.19 -17.76 -20.47
CA THR A 691 18.88 -18.21 -21.84
C THR A 691 18.25 -17.04 -22.58
N ASN A 692 18.88 -16.58 -23.69
CA ASN A 692 18.44 -15.46 -24.54
C ASN A 692 16.94 -15.19 -24.44
N GLY A 693 16.57 -14.11 -23.74
CA GLY A 693 15.20 -13.87 -23.29
C GLY A 693 14.22 -13.87 -24.46
N ASP A 694 13.44 -14.94 -24.59
CA ASP A 694 12.46 -15.05 -25.66
C ASP A 694 11.42 -13.94 -25.50
N ARG A 695 11.29 -13.11 -26.56
CA ARG A 695 10.30 -12.04 -26.65
C ARG A 695 8.90 -12.51 -26.30
N SER A 696 8.56 -13.78 -26.57
CA SER A 696 7.27 -14.39 -26.25
C SER A 696 6.89 -14.34 -24.75
N GLN A 697 7.88 -14.25 -23.85
CA GLN A 697 7.65 -14.23 -22.41
C GLN A 697 7.36 -12.83 -21.85
N LEU A 698 7.71 -11.75 -22.56
CA LEU A 698 7.54 -10.37 -22.09
C LEU A 698 6.30 -9.73 -22.71
N THR A 699 5.63 -8.84 -21.97
CA THR A 699 4.53 -8.07 -22.53
C THR A 699 5.06 -6.87 -23.31
N GLU A 700 4.63 -6.76 -24.55
CA GLU A 700 4.78 -5.56 -25.37
C GLU A 700 3.83 -4.46 -24.86
N TYR A 701 4.32 -3.22 -24.85
CA TYR A 701 3.56 -2.01 -24.54
C TYR A 701 3.77 -0.98 -25.64
N TRP A 702 2.69 -0.35 -26.09
CA TRP A 702 2.68 0.60 -27.20
C TRP A 702 2.59 2.03 -26.67
N LEU A 703 3.43 2.92 -27.19
CA LEU A 703 3.54 4.33 -26.76
C LEU A 703 3.22 5.27 -27.93
N LYS A 704 2.06 5.93 -27.85
CA LYS A 704 1.66 7.04 -28.74
C LYS A 704 2.13 8.35 -28.11
N LEU A 705 3.42 8.66 -28.29
CA LEU A 705 4.01 9.90 -27.77
C LEU A 705 3.80 11.06 -28.75
N PHE A 706 3.14 12.12 -28.27
CA PHE A 706 2.98 13.39 -28.96
C PHE A 706 3.74 14.49 -28.21
N ILE A 707 4.69 15.12 -28.89
CA ILE A 707 5.53 16.20 -28.37
C ILE A 707 5.10 17.55 -28.95
N ARG A 708 5.49 18.64 -28.31
CA ARG A 708 5.30 19.99 -28.85
C ARG A 708 6.14 20.20 -30.12
N ALA A 709 5.57 20.87 -31.11
CA ALA A 709 6.24 21.17 -32.38
C ALA A 709 7.36 22.22 -32.26
N ASP A 710 7.24 23.12 -31.29
CA ASP A 710 8.18 24.23 -31.09
C ASP A 710 8.30 24.65 -29.61
N TYR A 711 9.25 25.55 -29.35
CA TYR A 711 9.44 26.20 -28.06
C TYR A 711 8.13 26.81 -27.52
N PHE A 712 7.31 27.46 -28.36
CA PHE A 712 6.10 28.15 -27.92
C PHE A 712 4.93 27.21 -27.56
N GLY A 713 4.93 25.98 -28.07
CA GLY A 713 3.80 25.05 -27.95
C GLY A 713 2.69 25.32 -28.98
N SER A 714 3.03 25.71 -30.21
CA SER A 714 2.03 26.08 -31.23
C SER A 714 1.15 24.93 -31.73
N ALA A 715 1.71 23.72 -31.78
CA ALA A 715 1.04 22.47 -32.14
C ALA A 715 1.66 21.26 -31.43
N LEU A 716 0.97 20.11 -31.50
CA LEU A 716 1.51 18.79 -31.15
C LEU A 716 1.90 18.05 -32.43
N VAL A 717 2.97 17.26 -32.37
CA VAL A 717 3.49 16.38 -33.43
C VAL A 717 3.84 15.01 -32.84
N PRO A 718 3.75 13.91 -33.61
CA PRO A 718 4.25 12.61 -33.15
C PRO A 718 5.76 12.65 -32.86
N HIS A 719 6.25 11.74 -32.02
CA HIS A 719 7.67 11.62 -31.73
C HIS A 719 8.51 11.30 -32.99
N GLU A 720 9.66 11.97 -33.13
CA GLU A 720 10.43 11.99 -34.38
C GLU A 720 11.13 10.66 -34.70
N SER A 721 11.56 9.90 -33.67
CA SER A 721 12.29 8.61 -33.83
C SER A 721 11.45 7.42 -34.34
N GLY A 722 10.15 7.62 -34.52
CA GLY A 722 9.20 6.56 -34.85
C GLY A 722 7.88 6.72 -34.12
N PHE A 723 6.79 6.31 -34.77
CA PHE A 723 5.43 6.41 -34.22
C PHE A 723 4.52 5.31 -34.79
N PRO A 724 3.79 4.54 -33.94
CA PRO A 724 3.97 4.46 -32.49
C PRO A 724 5.32 3.84 -32.11
N LEU A 725 5.79 4.12 -30.89
CA LEU A 725 6.92 3.40 -30.29
C LEU A 725 6.40 2.16 -29.55
N TYR A 726 7.26 1.19 -29.31
CA TYR A 726 6.94 0.02 -28.49
C TYR A 726 8.17 -0.45 -27.70
N PHE A 727 7.92 -1.12 -26.58
CA PHE A 727 8.96 -1.77 -25.77
C PHE A 727 8.38 -3.00 -25.07
N HIS A 728 9.26 -3.94 -24.69
CA HIS A 728 8.86 -5.12 -23.92
C HIS A 728 9.28 -4.96 -22.46
N ALA A 729 8.38 -5.30 -21.54
CA ALA A 729 8.62 -5.24 -20.10
C ALA A 729 8.02 -6.47 -19.39
N PRO A 730 8.46 -6.77 -18.15
CA PRO A 730 7.85 -7.84 -17.37
C PRO A 730 6.42 -7.51 -16.92
N GLU A 731 5.66 -8.53 -16.51
CA GLU A 731 4.49 -8.33 -15.66
C GLU A 731 4.83 -8.65 -14.20
N LEU A 732 3.93 -8.31 -13.28
CA LEU A 732 4.03 -8.63 -11.84
C LEU A 732 4.35 -10.13 -11.57
N LYS A 733 3.89 -11.02 -12.46
CA LYS A 733 4.14 -12.48 -12.41
C LYS A 733 5.58 -12.92 -12.73
N HIS A 734 6.42 -12.04 -13.28
CA HIS A 734 7.82 -12.35 -13.63
C HIS A 734 8.80 -11.99 -12.52
N GLY A 735 8.43 -11.02 -11.67
CA GLY A 735 9.11 -10.78 -10.40
C GLY A 735 8.81 -11.89 -9.39
N GLN A 736 9.47 -11.84 -8.24
CA GLN A 736 9.33 -12.85 -7.19
C GLN A 736 9.61 -12.26 -5.81
N TRP A 737 8.82 -12.72 -4.84
CA TRP A 737 9.08 -12.54 -3.42
C TRP A 737 10.08 -13.59 -2.91
N PHE A 738 11.09 -13.14 -2.18
CA PHE A 738 12.13 -13.97 -1.57
C PHE A 738 11.89 -14.11 -0.06
N PRO A 739 12.25 -15.25 0.57
CA PRO A 739 11.94 -15.53 1.98
C PRO A 739 12.36 -14.40 2.93
N PRO A 740 11.62 -14.18 4.03
CA PRO A 740 11.93 -13.10 4.96
C PRO A 740 13.34 -13.32 5.53
N ARG A 741 14.18 -12.28 5.52
CA ARG A 741 15.53 -12.35 6.05
C ARG A 741 15.81 -11.21 7.00
N PHE A 742 16.60 -11.47 8.03
CA PHE A 742 17.14 -10.40 8.85
C PHE A 742 18.34 -9.79 8.12
N GLN A 743 18.21 -8.54 7.67
CA GLN A 743 19.32 -7.82 7.05
C GLN A 743 20.39 -7.59 8.13
N CYS A 744 21.58 -8.16 7.93
CA CYS A 744 22.75 -7.90 8.75
C CYS A 744 23.80 -7.15 7.92
N SER A 745 24.71 -6.43 8.57
CA SER A 745 25.92 -5.84 7.96
C SER A 745 26.98 -5.65 9.04
N GLN A 746 28.15 -6.25 8.82
CA GLN A 746 29.29 -6.25 9.76
C GLN A 746 29.83 -4.84 10.05
N ASN A 747 29.60 -3.88 9.14
CA ASN A 747 30.10 -2.51 9.24
C ASN A 747 28.96 -1.47 9.41
N HIS A 748 27.76 -1.88 9.82
CA HIS A 748 26.57 -1.00 9.93
C HIS A 748 26.15 -0.30 8.62
N THR A 749 26.61 -0.77 7.45
CA THR A 749 26.34 -0.11 6.15
C THR A 749 24.88 -0.23 5.68
N LEU A 750 24.11 -1.15 6.26
CA LEU A 750 22.71 -1.46 5.95
C LEU A 750 21.92 -1.60 7.27
N PRO A 751 20.61 -1.28 7.28
CA PRO A 751 19.82 -1.24 8.51
C PRO A 751 19.53 -2.67 9.03
N ARG A 752 19.78 -2.91 10.32
CA ARG A 752 19.54 -4.22 10.96
C ARG A 752 18.05 -4.45 11.27
N GLN A 753 17.33 -5.15 10.39
CA GLN A 753 15.90 -5.42 10.56
C GLN A 753 15.40 -6.57 9.68
N TRP A 754 14.23 -7.12 10.02
CA TRP A 754 13.53 -8.10 9.19
C TRP A 754 12.95 -7.48 7.93
N ILE A 755 13.45 -7.93 6.78
CA ILE A 755 12.99 -7.50 5.46
C ILE A 755 12.30 -8.64 4.70
N VAL A 756 11.34 -8.27 3.87
CA VAL A 756 10.73 -9.11 2.85
C VAL A 756 11.06 -8.48 1.50
N THR A 757 11.76 -9.23 0.64
CA THR A 757 12.33 -8.71 -0.61
C THR A 757 11.49 -9.13 -1.82
N TYR A 758 11.05 -8.17 -2.63
CA TYR A 758 10.59 -8.43 -3.99
C TYR A 758 11.66 -7.99 -5.00
N ALA A 759 11.91 -8.82 -6.00
CA ALA A 759 12.82 -8.50 -7.10
C ALA A 759 12.14 -8.74 -8.46
N VAL A 760 12.46 -7.89 -9.44
CA VAL A 760 11.93 -7.93 -10.81
C VAL A 760 13.03 -7.58 -11.81
N PRO A 761 13.20 -8.31 -12.93
CA PRO A 761 14.23 -8.01 -13.92
C PRO A 761 13.94 -6.70 -14.67
N PHE A 762 14.92 -6.14 -15.36
CA PHE A 762 14.73 -5.14 -16.41
C PHE A 762 15.61 -5.43 -17.63
N PHE A 763 15.13 -5.00 -18.81
CA PHE A 763 15.64 -5.47 -20.10
C PHE A 763 15.93 -4.32 -21.06
N GLY A 764 16.96 -4.47 -21.88
CA GLY A 764 17.30 -3.50 -22.91
C GLY A 764 17.75 -4.18 -24.19
N LEU A 765 18.06 -3.40 -25.21
CA LEU A 765 18.64 -3.96 -26.43
C LEU A 765 20.11 -4.35 -26.19
N ASP A 766 20.53 -5.43 -26.82
CA ASP A 766 21.94 -5.79 -27.01
C ASP A 766 22.66 -4.70 -27.82
N THR A 767 23.99 -4.70 -27.75
CA THR A 767 24.93 -3.87 -28.53
C THR A 767 24.62 -3.76 -30.03
N LEU A 768 23.97 -4.77 -30.62
CA LEU A 768 23.57 -4.80 -32.03
C LEU A 768 22.16 -4.23 -32.30
N GLY A 769 21.38 -3.86 -31.27
CA GLY A 769 20.00 -3.36 -31.41
C GLY A 769 18.93 -4.41 -31.75
N ILE A 770 19.31 -5.66 -32.06
CA ILE A 770 18.41 -6.68 -32.63
C ILE A 770 17.64 -7.47 -31.56
N ASN A 771 18.31 -7.82 -30.46
CA ASN A 771 17.80 -8.74 -29.44
C ASN A 771 17.60 -8.05 -28.10
N ILE A 772 16.68 -8.59 -27.30
CA ILE A 772 16.46 -8.18 -25.91
C ILE A 772 17.44 -8.93 -25.02
N GLU A 773 18.13 -8.22 -24.15
CA GLU A 773 19.00 -8.78 -23.13
C GLU A 773 18.59 -8.34 -21.72
N PHE A 774 18.90 -9.21 -20.76
CA PHE A 774 18.84 -8.89 -19.33
C PHE A 774 19.90 -7.82 -19.01
N LYS A 775 19.45 -6.66 -18.50
CA LYS A 775 20.33 -5.55 -18.09
C LYS A 775 20.58 -5.54 -16.58
N GLY A 776 19.63 -6.06 -15.79
CA GLY A 776 19.72 -6.06 -14.33
C GLY A 776 18.41 -6.40 -13.62
N VAL A 777 18.36 -6.06 -12.33
CA VAL A 777 17.24 -6.33 -11.42
C VAL A 777 16.89 -5.08 -10.63
N VAL A 778 15.60 -4.75 -10.50
CA VAL A 778 15.09 -3.82 -9.48
C VAL A 778 14.66 -4.62 -8.26
N ARG A 779 15.09 -4.20 -7.07
CA ARG A 779 14.76 -4.79 -5.77
C ARG A 779 14.01 -3.76 -4.92
N ILE A 780 13.01 -4.23 -4.17
CA ILE A 780 12.36 -3.46 -3.11
C ILE A 780 12.25 -4.32 -1.85
N ASP A 781 12.62 -3.72 -0.72
CA ASP A 781 12.54 -4.35 0.59
C ASP A 781 11.44 -3.69 1.42
N THR A 782 10.57 -4.50 2.01
CA THR A 782 9.49 -4.07 2.91
C THR A 782 9.71 -4.61 4.32
N TYR A 783 9.27 -3.88 5.35
CA TYR A 783 9.39 -4.38 6.72
C TYR A 783 8.48 -5.59 6.93
N LEU A 784 9.02 -6.70 7.46
CA LEU A 784 8.23 -7.90 7.80
C LEU A 784 7.10 -7.57 8.81
N SER A 785 7.32 -6.60 9.69
CA SER A 785 6.35 -6.18 10.71
C SER A 785 5.00 -5.69 10.14
N TYR A 786 4.94 -5.26 8.88
CA TYR A 786 3.71 -4.86 8.19
C TYR A 786 2.98 -6.02 7.47
N LEU A 787 3.48 -7.25 7.54
CA LEU A 787 2.82 -8.45 7.00
C LEU A 787 1.89 -9.05 8.06
N ASP A 788 0.59 -9.08 7.77
CA ASP A 788 -0.41 -9.73 8.63
C ASP A 788 -0.34 -11.26 8.50
N ILE A 789 -0.47 -11.95 9.63
CA ILE A 789 -0.45 -13.42 9.70
C ILE A 789 -1.87 -14.00 9.59
N ASN A 790 -2.04 -15.00 8.73
CA ASN A 790 -3.27 -15.81 8.66
C ASN A 790 -3.11 -17.11 9.46
N GLN A 791 -3.59 -17.14 10.71
CA GLN A 791 -3.53 -18.34 11.57
C GLN A 791 -4.59 -19.40 11.23
N CYS A 792 -5.64 -19.04 10.50
CA CYS A 792 -6.80 -19.90 10.30
C CYS A 792 -6.47 -21.20 9.55
N SER A 793 -7.16 -22.29 9.87
CA SER A 793 -7.07 -23.55 9.12
C SER A 793 -7.33 -23.40 7.61
N MET A 794 -6.53 -24.09 6.80
CA MET A 794 -6.56 -24.06 5.32
C MET A 794 -6.29 -25.45 4.72
N SER A 795 -6.50 -25.59 3.41
CA SER A 795 -6.13 -26.81 2.67
C SER A 795 -4.64 -27.16 2.83
N HIS A 796 -4.33 -28.46 2.89
CA HIS A 796 -2.96 -28.95 3.07
C HIS A 796 -1.99 -28.42 1.99
N TYR A 797 -2.47 -28.28 0.75
CA TYR A 797 -1.68 -27.83 -0.41
C TYR A 797 -1.28 -26.34 -0.39
N VAL A 798 -1.91 -25.51 0.44
CA VAL A 798 -1.59 -24.07 0.51
C VAL A 798 -0.37 -23.86 1.41
N PRO A 799 0.74 -23.27 0.94
CA PRO A 799 1.86 -22.92 1.79
C PRO A 799 1.49 -21.74 2.70
N ASN A 800 1.53 -22.00 4.01
CA ASN A 800 1.36 -21.02 5.09
C ASN A 800 1.95 -21.66 6.36
N ALA A 801 2.96 -21.01 6.97
CA ALA A 801 3.63 -21.51 8.17
C ALA A 801 2.73 -21.51 9.42
N PHE A 802 1.66 -20.72 9.41
CA PHE A 802 0.79 -20.46 10.58
C PHE A 802 -0.61 -21.08 10.47
N LYS A 803 -0.97 -21.74 9.36
CA LYS A 803 -2.32 -22.29 9.15
C LYS A 803 -2.71 -23.32 10.22
N GLY A 804 -3.93 -23.22 10.75
CA GLY A 804 -4.40 -24.11 11.82
C GLY A 804 -3.68 -23.90 13.16
N SER A 805 -3.08 -22.72 13.37
CA SER A 805 -2.65 -22.26 14.70
C SER A 805 -3.69 -21.37 15.37
N ASP A 806 -4.91 -21.33 14.81
CA ASP A 806 -6.07 -20.74 15.47
C ASP A 806 -6.59 -21.68 16.58
N HIS A 807 -6.77 -21.11 17.77
CA HIS A 807 -7.39 -21.76 18.92
C HIS A 807 -8.92 -21.51 18.92
N CYS A 808 -9.54 -21.57 17.75
CA CYS A 808 -10.99 -21.57 17.60
C CYS A 808 -11.56 -22.96 17.93
N ASP A 809 -12.78 -23.03 18.48
CA ASP A 809 -13.50 -24.31 18.55
C ASP A 809 -14.01 -24.71 17.15
N TYR A 810 -13.33 -25.68 16.55
CA TYR A 810 -13.62 -26.23 15.22
C TYR A 810 -15.03 -26.82 15.05
N GLN A 811 -15.80 -27.05 16.11
CA GLN A 811 -17.19 -27.52 16.01
C GLN A 811 -18.19 -26.35 15.91
N SER A 812 -18.12 -25.39 16.83
CA SER A 812 -19.10 -24.29 16.93
C SER A 812 -18.70 -22.99 16.24
N THR A 813 -17.42 -22.82 15.87
CA THR A 813 -16.88 -21.55 15.34
C THR A 813 -16.15 -21.66 14.00
N LEU A 814 -16.00 -20.51 13.35
CA LEU A 814 -15.28 -20.30 12.09
C LEU A 814 -14.24 -19.20 12.31
N CYS A 815 -12.98 -19.48 11.98
CA CYS A 815 -11.88 -18.52 12.03
C CYS A 815 -11.96 -17.55 10.84
N GLU A 816 -11.87 -16.25 11.12
CA GLU A 816 -11.66 -15.18 10.14
C GLU A 816 -10.43 -14.35 10.57
N PRO A 817 -9.41 -14.12 9.71
CA PRO A 817 -8.22 -13.34 10.08
C PRO A 817 -8.51 -11.83 10.19
N ILE A 818 -7.69 -11.11 10.97
CA ILE A 818 -7.79 -9.66 11.20
C ILE A 818 -6.55 -8.96 10.65
N PHE A 819 -6.67 -8.43 9.44
CA PHE A 819 -5.63 -7.65 8.76
C PHE A 819 -5.42 -6.25 9.40
N GLY A 820 -4.25 -5.66 9.16
CA GLY A 820 -3.79 -4.38 9.72
C GLY A 820 -3.13 -4.47 11.10
N ARG A 821 -2.87 -5.68 11.62
CA ARG A 821 -2.26 -5.88 12.93
C ARG A 821 -0.77 -6.24 12.87
N GLY A 822 -0.25 -6.46 11.67
CA GLY A 822 1.16 -6.77 11.44
C GLY A 822 1.54 -8.18 11.86
N PHE A 823 2.84 -8.41 11.98
CA PHE A 823 3.43 -9.74 12.18
C PHE A 823 3.30 -10.24 13.63
N LEU A 824 2.07 -10.55 14.04
CA LEU A 824 1.70 -10.95 15.40
C LEU A 824 0.69 -12.12 15.39
N LEU A 825 0.76 -12.97 16.43
CA LEU A 825 -0.27 -13.97 16.73
C LEU A 825 -1.47 -13.35 17.49
N GLY A 826 -2.54 -14.11 17.65
CA GLY A 826 -3.82 -13.69 18.21
C GLY A 826 -4.69 -12.83 17.29
N LYS A 827 -4.26 -12.60 16.03
CA LYS A 827 -4.89 -11.60 15.13
C LYS A 827 -5.92 -12.23 14.20
N TYR A 828 -6.84 -12.97 14.82
CA TYR A 828 -7.99 -13.61 14.19
C TYR A 828 -9.23 -13.45 15.08
N LYS A 829 -10.40 -13.83 14.57
CA LYS A 829 -11.67 -13.89 15.32
C LYS A 829 -12.40 -15.20 15.02
N CYS A 830 -13.01 -15.79 16.05
CA CYS A 830 -13.82 -17.01 15.92
C CYS A 830 -15.31 -16.61 15.97
N ARG A 831 -15.95 -16.54 14.80
CA ARG A 831 -17.39 -16.26 14.66
C ARG A 831 -18.19 -17.56 14.79
N CYS A 832 -19.39 -17.52 15.36
CA CYS A 832 -20.23 -18.72 15.45
C CYS A 832 -20.67 -19.23 14.07
N ARG A 833 -20.72 -20.56 13.90
CA ARG A 833 -21.27 -21.21 12.70
C ARG A 833 -22.81 -21.14 12.64
N PRO A 834 -23.43 -21.31 11.47
CA PRO A 834 -24.88 -21.53 11.35
C PRO A 834 -25.37 -22.61 12.32
N GLY A 835 -26.53 -22.40 12.94
CA GLY A 835 -27.07 -23.28 13.99
C GLY A 835 -26.46 -23.08 15.39
N TYR A 836 -25.37 -22.31 15.53
CA TYR A 836 -24.80 -21.90 16.82
C TYR A 836 -25.08 -20.42 17.11
N GLU A 837 -25.04 -20.04 18.38
CA GLU A 837 -25.23 -18.67 18.85
C GLU A 837 -24.13 -18.25 19.83
N TYR A 838 -23.78 -16.96 19.79
CA TYR A 838 -22.80 -16.37 20.69
C TYR A 838 -23.39 -16.30 22.11
N PRO A 839 -22.74 -16.88 23.13
CA PRO A 839 -23.41 -17.13 24.40
C PRO A 839 -23.45 -15.93 25.35
N PHE A 840 -22.56 -14.93 25.18
CA PHE A 840 -22.43 -13.76 26.06
C PHE A 840 -23.22 -12.54 25.54
N LEU A 841 -23.49 -11.56 26.41
CA LEU A 841 -24.10 -10.28 26.05
C LEU A 841 -23.13 -9.11 26.29
N ASP A 842 -22.05 -9.10 25.51
CA ASP A 842 -21.12 -7.97 25.42
C ASP A 842 -21.45 -7.10 24.18
N GLN A 843 -20.45 -6.49 23.53
CA GLN A 843 -20.65 -5.71 22.29
C GLN A 843 -20.21 -6.49 21.03
N ASN A 844 -19.82 -7.76 21.15
CA ASN A 844 -19.24 -8.59 20.09
C ASN A 844 -20.23 -9.66 19.58
N ASP A 845 -19.86 -10.30 18.48
CA ASP A 845 -20.52 -11.47 17.86
C ASP A 845 -19.55 -12.66 17.65
N PHE A 846 -18.34 -12.56 18.21
CA PHE A 846 -17.22 -13.46 18.00
C PHE A 846 -16.27 -13.47 19.21
N PHE A 847 -15.40 -14.47 19.29
CA PHE A 847 -14.26 -14.47 20.21
C PHE A 847 -13.01 -13.88 19.53
N LEU A 848 -12.22 -13.10 20.27
CA LEU A 848 -10.94 -12.57 19.81
C LEU A 848 -9.82 -13.60 19.98
N GLY A 849 -9.01 -13.81 18.94
CA GLY A 849 -7.88 -14.75 18.97
C GLY A 849 -6.88 -14.43 20.08
N ASP A 850 -6.58 -13.16 20.31
CA ASP A 850 -5.72 -12.67 21.41
C ASP A 850 -6.17 -13.20 22.79
N VAL A 851 -7.48 -13.23 23.03
CA VAL A 851 -8.08 -13.74 24.28
C VAL A 851 -8.07 -15.27 24.31
N LEU A 852 -8.20 -15.94 23.17
CA LEU A 852 -8.13 -17.40 23.08
C LEU A 852 -6.69 -17.90 23.28
N ASP A 853 -5.72 -17.34 22.54
CA ASP A 853 -4.30 -17.65 22.64
C ASP A 853 -3.81 -17.43 24.09
N THR A 854 -4.14 -16.29 24.71
CA THR A 854 -3.74 -16.03 26.12
C THR A 854 -4.45 -16.92 27.14
N GLN A 855 -5.68 -17.41 26.89
CA GLN A 855 -6.32 -18.42 27.75
C GLN A 855 -5.74 -19.83 27.52
N TRP A 856 -5.30 -20.14 26.30
CA TRP A 856 -4.66 -21.40 25.94
C TRP A 856 -3.24 -21.50 26.53
N ASP A 857 -2.45 -20.42 26.49
CA ASP A 857 -1.17 -20.34 27.19
C ASP A 857 -1.34 -20.56 28.70
N ILE A 858 -2.39 -19.97 29.32
CA ILE A 858 -2.69 -20.21 30.74
C ILE A 858 -3.04 -21.69 30.98
N LEU A 859 -3.87 -22.31 30.12
CA LEU A 859 -4.22 -23.74 30.18
C LEU A 859 -2.98 -24.64 30.11
N LEU A 860 -2.02 -24.33 29.22
CA LEU A 860 -0.77 -25.10 29.06
C LEU A 860 0.25 -24.83 30.17
N SER A 861 0.25 -23.64 30.78
CA SER A 861 1.29 -23.18 31.71
C SER A 861 1.42 -23.99 33.01
N ASN A 862 0.44 -24.83 33.37
CA ASN A 862 0.32 -25.49 34.67
C ASN A 862 0.41 -24.53 35.88
N THR A 863 0.14 -23.24 35.68
CA THR A 863 0.07 -22.26 36.78
C THR A 863 -1.22 -22.43 37.59
N SER A 864 -1.26 -21.91 38.82
CA SER A 864 -2.45 -21.93 39.69
C SER A 864 -3.59 -21.01 39.23
N ARG A 865 -3.62 -20.62 37.95
CA ARG A 865 -4.63 -19.77 37.32
C ARG A 865 -5.64 -20.64 36.58
N ILE A 866 -6.93 -20.45 36.89
CA ILE A 866 -8.01 -21.14 36.18
C ILE A 866 -8.13 -20.52 34.79
N SER A 867 -7.86 -21.30 33.73
CA SER A 867 -8.16 -20.88 32.37
C SER A 867 -9.68 -20.87 32.13
N SER A 868 -10.13 -20.01 31.24
CA SER A 868 -11.53 -19.91 30.78
C SER A 868 -11.70 -20.40 29.33
N TYR A 869 -10.70 -21.08 28.77
CA TYR A 869 -10.72 -21.52 27.37
C TYR A 869 -11.96 -22.37 27.06
N ASP A 870 -12.34 -23.29 27.97
CA ASP A 870 -13.49 -24.18 27.82
C ASP A 870 -14.84 -23.49 27.65
N ILE A 871 -14.98 -22.21 27.99
CA ILE A 871 -16.22 -21.43 27.81
C ILE A 871 -16.18 -20.45 26.62
N LEU A 872 -15.04 -20.30 25.94
CA LEU A 872 -14.89 -19.41 24.78
C LEU A 872 -15.28 -20.12 23.46
N LYS A 873 -16.47 -20.75 23.46
CA LYS A 873 -17.05 -21.47 22.32
C LYS A 873 -18.53 -21.15 22.16
N CYS A 874 -19.07 -21.25 20.95
CA CYS A 874 -20.48 -20.96 20.69
C CYS A 874 -21.36 -22.14 21.11
N ARG A 875 -22.63 -21.85 21.47
CA ARG A 875 -23.58 -22.88 21.93
C ARG A 875 -24.63 -23.19 20.86
N ILE A 876 -25.26 -24.36 20.90
CA ILE A 876 -26.29 -24.74 19.93
C ILE A 876 -27.54 -23.88 20.14
N ALA A 877 -27.98 -23.19 19.08
CA ALA A 877 -28.97 -22.13 19.12
C ALA A 877 -30.44 -22.57 19.33
N ILE A 878 -30.64 -23.88 19.49
CA ILE A 878 -31.94 -24.53 19.72
C ILE A 878 -32.10 -24.94 21.19
N ALA A 879 -31.00 -24.99 21.97
CA ALA A 879 -31.03 -25.49 23.35
C ALA A 879 -31.85 -24.63 24.33
N SER A 880 -32.15 -23.38 23.97
CA SER A 880 -33.05 -22.47 24.70
C SER A 880 -34.54 -22.74 24.42
N SER A 881 -34.89 -23.20 23.21
CA SER A 881 -36.27 -23.38 22.79
C SER A 881 -36.88 -24.74 23.15
N ILE A 882 -36.06 -25.70 23.60
CA ILE A 882 -36.54 -26.93 24.26
C ILE A 882 -36.95 -26.54 25.70
N LYS A 883 -38.23 -26.20 25.83
CA LYS A 883 -38.80 -25.26 26.81
C LYS A 883 -39.25 -25.93 28.13
N PRO A 884 -39.89 -25.19 29.06
CA PRO A 884 -40.76 -25.81 30.08
C PRO A 884 -42.21 -26.22 29.71
N ILE A 885 -42.53 -27.53 29.78
CA ILE A 885 -43.74 -28.19 30.35
C ILE A 885 -43.76 -29.77 30.33
N SER A 886 -43.04 -30.56 29.47
CA SER A 886 -43.47 -31.96 29.14
C SER A 886 -42.60 -33.19 28.66
N PHE A 887 -41.31 -33.25 28.36
CA PHE A 887 -40.60 -34.51 28.06
C PHE A 887 -40.79 -35.48 29.23
N ILE A 888 -40.69 -34.95 30.46
CA ILE A 888 -41.28 -35.54 31.67
C ILE A 888 -42.80 -35.82 31.57
N LEU A 889 -43.69 -34.96 31.07
CA LEU A 889 -45.12 -35.32 30.85
C LEU A 889 -45.34 -36.42 29.79
N LEU A 890 -44.45 -36.53 28.80
CA LEU A 890 -44.51 -37.50 27.71
C LEU A 890 -44.07 -38.86 28.29
N LEU A 891 -42.91 -38.89 28.95
CA LEU A 891 -42.44 -40.04 29.73
C LEU A 891 -43.38 -40.40 30.89
N SER A 892 -44.06 -39.44 31.53
CA SER A 892 -45.05 -39.73 32.57
C SER A 892 -46.35 -40.24 31.97
N SER A 893 -46.81 -39.73 30.81
CA SER A 893 -47.98 -40.26 30.10
C SER A 893 -47.73 -41.69 29.60
N ILE A 894 -46.50 -41.99 29.15
CA ILE A 894 -46.06 -43.34 28.78
C ILE A 894 -46.00 -44.23 30.03
N SER A 895 -45.37 -43.76 31.13
CA SER A 895 -45.30 -44.50 32.40
C SER A 895 -46.70 -44.77 32.99
N PHE A 896 -47.62 -43.82 32.89
CA PHE A 896 -49.00 -43.94 33.38
C PHE A 896 -49.85 -44.85 32.47
N ALA A 897 -49.61 -44.84 31.15
CA ALA A 897 -50.21 -45.79 30.23
C ALA A 897 -49.71 -47.22 30.47
N ILE A 898 -48.41 -47.40 30.79
CA ILE A 898 -47.84 -48.70 31.18
C ILE A 898 -48.47 -49.18 32.50
N LEU A 899 -48.59 -48.32 33.51
CA LEU A 899 -49.27 -48.61 34.79
C LEU A 899 -50.79 -48.85 34.68
N LEU A 900 -51.41 -48.50 33.55
CA LEU A 900 -52.81 -48.83 33.22
C LEU A 900 -52.92 -50.10 32.34
N SER A 901 -51.79 -50.72 31.98
CA SER A 901 -51.72 -51.97 31.19
C SER A 901 -51.26 -53.19 32.00
N THR A 902 -51.07 -53.00 33.31
CA THR A 902 -50.68 -54.01 34.32
C THR A 902 -51.74 -54.13 35.40
#